data_AF-A0A9E1X5C1-F1
#
_entry.id   AF-A0A9E1X5C1-F1
#
_cell.length_a   1.000
_cell.length_b   1.000
_cell.length_c   1.000
_cell.angle_alpha   90.00
_cell.angle_beta   90.00
_cell.angle_gamma   90.00
#
_symmetry.space_group_name_H-M   'P 1'
#
loop_
_entity.id
_entity.type
_entity.pdbx_description
1 polymer ?
#
loop_
_entity_poly.entity_id
_entity_poly.type
_entity_poly.pdbx_seq_one_letter_code
_entity_poly.pdbx_strand_id
1 'polypeptide(L)'
;MAVDYLSAMNVGSGLNVTQIVDALVDAEKAPREAQINAKIEEKTVSISALAEVKQEFSALSTNLTALSQVSAIQLQTTGSSGASTAIAATVNNPALLTTFDHNIVVNTLAQPQTISFSGYSTETAALDASALTIDLGTWSVDSSGNYSFANNDAVGSSSISLDNTDTIATLRDKINNLGLGVSASIIKISDTDYGLTLTSKLGTENQVRIQATSTSGAISNLSFDPATNGSGAANGGDAQKQVTNATDASIDFNGVTVTRSSNQLTDLIPGVTIDLNTVSSSKERIQAAYDEEISLAAMQIFVSELNTITNNLIEKTKTSTTEDSGPLVGDTLMRAYKSSLRKITTTPISGYGTDDIYLSNFGVMTNQNGTITLDETKFKSYFAAKPEQFAALTTSNVTTSSLSVTAQMTGSLWKPGVYTFNSVVRSATTVLSANEATSQTFKSIDSSFGAGDGELSDSLEAYVAANAGGTWSITGTDSSLVSIDSNGVVTVNGGTDYETKSSYSFSVEYTISASEKFSETVTLNINDLAERKYTLTSPHVPTTVSAGDSFSVTVDGHIITTSNIASGGDNSYTLTKLVTALNLANNSADGSFSEDAGNLVFTYNDAATVQTSALTSGLVYNSAATLGTVSENTAGAVTARSVRFAQKSDIATAISNAVATDIFKINIQLGGSSYDVSHTIDSDDVTAIGAMTSASEKANYLANKLDIAAGTAASGLDVGIDFAQLSGYLVGTATISGTAYNAATISQLQYSDDSGSSYSNLGSANVNTPGTSTAEIVKVASPTVPTIAAGDKFSITLDNNGSALTVTTAALSV
;
A
#
# COMPACT_ATOMS: atom_id res chain seq x y z
N MET A 1 7.13 -32.68 101.59
CA MET A 1 6.81 -33.08 102.98
C MET A 1 5.75 -34.16 102.93
N ALA A 2 6.18 -35.43 102.92
CA ALA A 2 5.34 -36.56 103.31
C ALA A 2 5.92 -37.01 104.66
N VAL A 3 5.11 -36.98 105.71
CA VAL A 3 5.54 -37.29 107.07
C VAL A 3 5.69 -38.81 107.15
N ASP A 4 6.89 -39.28 107.49
CA ASP A 4 7.22 -40.69 107.65
C ASP A 4 6.73 -41.18 109.02
N TYR A 5 5.53 -41.76 109.00
CA TYR A 5 4.91 -42.36 110.19
C TYR A 5 5.47 -43.77 110.50
N LEU A 6 6.40 -44.31 109.70
CA LEU A 6 6.95 -45.66 109.87
C LEU A 6 8.35 -45.66 110.53
N SER A 7 9.13 -44.57 110.46
CA SER A 7 10.40 -44.45 111.19
C SER A 7 10.26 -44.15 112.69
N ALA A 8 9.09 -43.64 113.14
CA ALA A 8 8.87 -43.24 114.52
C ALA A 8 8.45 -44.40 115.48
N MET A 9 8.17 -45.60 114.96
CA MET A 9 7.83 -46.79 115.76
C MET A 9 9.03 -47.78 115.81
N ASN A 10 10.10 -47.34 116.44
CA ASN A 10 11.37 -48.06 116.62
C ASN A 10 11.24 -49.40 117.37
N VAL A 11 11.58 -50.54 116.74
CA VAL A 11 12.14 -51.72 117.45
C VAL A 11 12.88 -52.70 116.52
N GLY A 12 14.21 -52.82 116.66
CA GLY A 12 14.82 -54.15 116.79
C GLY A 12 15.51 -54.85 115.60
N SER A 13 16.01 -54.14 114.58
CA SER A 13 17.05 -54.69 113.69
C SER A 13 17.81 -53.50 113.11
N GLY A 14 19.14 -53.46 113.21
CA GLY A 14 19.99 -52.38 112.65
C GLY A 14 19.98 -52.30 111.11
N LEU A 15 18.90 -52.75 110.47
CA LEU A 15 18.69 -52.83 109.04
C LEU A 15 17.75 -51.69 108.63
N ASN A 16 18.31 -50.72 107.92
CA ASN A 16 17.55 -49.64 107.33
C ASN A 16 16.75 -50.21 106.14
N VAL A 17 15.47 -50.49 106.36
CA VAL A 17 14.57 -51.10 105.36
C VAL A 17 14.54 -50.28 104.08
N THR A 18 14.62 -48.95 104.16
CA THR A 18 14.72 -48.07 103.00
C THR A 18 16.00 -48.32 102.21
N GLN A 19 17.16 -48.46 102.87
CA GLN A 19 18.43 -48.77 102.18
C GLN A 19 18.43 -50.17 101.54
N ILE A 20 17.76 -51.15 102.13
CA ILE A 20 17.64 -52.50 101.55
C ILE A 20 16.71 -52.49 100.34
N VAL A 21 15.60 -51.76 100.42
CA VAL A 21 14.68 -51.59 99.28
C VAL A 21 15.38 -50.83 98.15
N ASP A 22 16.10 -49.74 98.45
CA ASP A 22 16.88 -48.99 97.47
C ASP A 22 17.96 -49.86 96.82
N ALA A 23 18.72 -50.64 97.61
CA ALA A 23 19.75 -51.55 97.07
C ALA A 23 19.17 -52.68 96.21
N LEU A 24 17.98 -53.20 96.56
CA LEU A 24 17.30 -54.24 95.77
C LEU A 24 16.73 -53.67 94.47
N VAL A 25 16.14 -52.47 94.54
CA VAL A 25 15.66 -51.73 93.36
C VAL A 25 16.84 -51.37 92.45
N ASP A 26 17.96 -50.91 92.99
CA ASP A 26 19.17 -50.60 92.22
C ASP A 26 19.78 -51.86 91.59
N ALA A 27 19.81 -52.99 92.30
CA ALA A 27 20.29 -54.26 91.74
C ALA A 27 19.41 -54.77 90.58
N GLU A 28 18.09 -54.51 90.60
CA GLU A 28 17.19 -54.85 89.50
C GLU A 28 17.23 -53.80 88.37
N LYS A 29 17.41 -52.52 88.70
CA LYS A 29 17.46 -51.40 87.75
C LYS A 29 18.77 -51.33 86.98
N ALA A 30 19.91 -51.45 87.66
CA ALA A 30 21.25 -51.28 87.09
C ALA A 30 21.52 -52.09 85.81
N PRO A 31 21.21 -53.40 85.71
CA PRO A 31 21.46 -54.15 84.48
C PRO A 31 20.57 -53.71 83.31
N ARG A 32 19.31 -53.32 83.56
CA ARG A 32 18.41 -52.79 82.53
C ARG A 32 18.85 -51.39 82.09
N GLU A 33 19.21 -50.53 83.03
CA GLU A 33 19.72 -49.18 82.77
C GLU A 33 21.03 -49.24 81.98
N ALA A 34 21.95 -50.14 82.33
CA ALA A 34 23.18 -50.36 81.58
C ALA A 34 22.92 -50.83 80.13
N GLN A 35 21.97 -51.74 79.92
CA GLN A 35 21.58 -52.16 78.56
C GLN A 35 20.92 -51.04 77.75
N ILE A 36 20.09 -50.21 78.39
CA ILE A 36 19.46 -49.05 77.74
C ILE A 36 20.51 -48.00 77.40
N ASN A 37 21.40 -47.66 78.34
CA ASN A 37 22.46 -46.68 78.13
C ASN A 37 23.43 -47.14 77.03
N ALA A 38 23.81 -48.43 77.00
CA ALA A 38 24.63 -48.98 75.92
C ALA A 38 23.96 -48.83 74.54
N LYS A 39 22.64 -49.08 74.45
CA LYS A 39 21.86 -48.85 73.22
C LYS A 39 21.77 -47.37 72.86
N ILE A 40 21.62 -46.48 73.85
CA ILE A 40 21.58 -45.02 73.63
C ILE A 40 22.92 -44.55 73.08
N GLU A 41 24.04 -44.99 73.65
CA GLU A 41 25.39 -44.68 73.18
C GLU A 41 25.61 -45.18 71.74
N GLU A 42 25.29 -46.45 71.46
CA GLU A 42 25.36 -47.04 70.11
C GLU A 42 24.55 -46.23 69.09
N LYS A 43 23.32 -45.85 69.41
CA LYS A 43 22.46 -45.06 68.52
C LYS A 43 22.93 -43.61 68.39
N THR A 44 23.49 -43.01 69.44
CA THR A 44 24.08 -41.67 69.38
C THR A 44 25.26 -41.64 68.42
N VAL A 45 26.15 -42.64 68.48
CA VAL A 45 27.26 -42.79 67.53
C VAL A 45 26.73 -43.03 66.10
N SER A 46 25.71 -43.88 65.93
CA SER A 46 25.08 -44.12 64.62
C SER A 46 24.49 -42.85 64.01
N ILE A 47 23.80 -42.03 64.81
CA ILE A 47 23.22 -40.74 64.36
C ILE A 47 24.33 -39.78 63.91
N SER A 48 25.41 -39.67 64.68
CA SER A 48 26.57 -38.85 64.31
C SER A 48 27.23 -39.34 63.03
N ALA A 49 27.41 -40.65 62.86
CA ALA A 49 27.97 -41.23 61.65
C ALA A 49 27.08 -40.98 60.42
N LEU A 50 25.75 -41.07 60.55
CA LEU A 50 24.82 -40.72 59.48
C LEU A 50 24.85 -39.22 59.14
N ALA A 51 25.02 -38.36 60.14
CA ALA A 51 25.16 -36.92 59.93
C ALA A 51 26.42 -36.59 59.12
N GLU A 52 27.54 -37.26 59.42
CA GLU A 52 28.80 -37.16 58.69
C GLU A 52 28.64 -37.62 57.23
N VAL A 53 28.06 -38.80 57.00
CA VAL A 53 27.77 -39.32 55.65
C VAL A 53 26.87 -38.35 54.86
N LYS A 54 25.84 -37.79 55.50
CA LYS A 54 24.97 -36.77 54.88
C LYS A 54 25.76 -35.52 54.48
N GLN A 55 26.65 -35.05 55.34
CA GLN A 55 27.48 -33.88 55.07
C GLN A 55 28.39 -34.13 53.86
N GLU A 56 29.00 -35.31 53.77
CA GLU A 56 29.83 -35.68 52.62
C GLU A 56 29.04 -35.80 51.32
N PHE A 57 27.83 -36.37 51.33
CA PHE A 57 26.95 -36.35 50.16
C PHE A 57 26.57 -34.93 49.73
N SER A 58 26.40 -34.01 50.69
CA SER A 58 26.12 -32.60 50.41
C SER A 58 27.34 -31.91 49.79
N ALA A 59 28.54 -32.22 50.27
CA ALA A 59 29.80 -31.75 49.69
C ALA A 59 30.00 -32.31 48.28
N LEU A 60 29.81 -33.62 48.09
CA LEU A 60 29.85 -34.28 46.78
C LEU A 60 28.89 -33.62 45.79
N SER A 61 27.64 -33.38 46.19
CA SER A 61 26.66 -32.69 45.34
C SER A 61 27.12 -31.30 44.93
N THR A 62 27.70 -30.53 45.86
CA THR A 62 28.21 -29.18 45.60
C THR A 62 29.39 -29.22 44.63
N ASN A 63 30.35 -30.12 44.89
CA ASN A 63 31.57 -30.24 44.10
C ASN A 63 31.28 -30.78 42.70
N LEU A 64 30.38 -31.76 42.55
CA LEU A 64 29.94 -32.25 41.24
C LEU A 64 29.15 -31.20 40.46
N THR A 65 28.38 -30.34 41.14
CA THR A 65 27.71 -29.20 40.48
C THR A 65 28.74 -28.21 39.94
N ALA A 66 29.76 -27.86 40.73
CA ALA A 66 30.85 -27.02 40.25
C ALA A 66 31.61 -27.67 39.09
N LEU A 67 31.87 -28.98 39.16
CA LEU A 67 32.53 -29.74 38.11
C LEU A 67 31.72 -29.78 36.81
N SER A 68 30.40 -29.86 36.89
CA SER A 68 29.52 -29.80 35.72
C SER A 68 29.58 -28.46 34.96
N GLN A 69 30.11 -27.41 35.59
CA GLN A 69 30.33 -26.11 34.95
C GLN A 69 31.72 -25.97 34.30
N VAL A 70 32.61 -26.96 34.48
CA VAL A 70 33.93 -26.94 33.84
C VAL A 70 33.77 -27.26 32.36
N SER A 71 34.13 -26.30 31.52
CA SER A 71 34.23 -26.49 30.07
C SER A 71 35.57 -27.15 29.74
N ALA A 72 35.53 -28.23 28.94
CA ALA A 72 36.73 -28.78 28.33
C ALA A 72 37.27 -27.89 27.20
N ILE A 73 36.45 -26.97 26.68
CA ILE A 73 36.87 -26.00 25.68
C ILE A 73 37.38 -24.76 26.41
N GLN A 74 38.63 -24.42 26.17
CA GLN A 74 39.25 -23.20 26.64
C GLN A 74 39.32 -22.17 25.52
N LEU A 75 38.92 -20.94 25.85
CA LEU A 75 39.08 -19.77 24.99
C LEU A 75 40.42 -19.10 25.29
N GLN A 76 41.21 -18.86 24.26
CA GLN A 76 42.50 -18.20 24.36
C GLN A 76 42.63 -17.11 23.29
N THR A 77 43.32 -16.02 23.65
CA THR A 77 43.76 -14.98 22.72
C THR A 77 45.29 -14.91 22.72
N THR A 78 45.88 -15.03 21.54
CA THR A 78 47.34 -15.04 21.39
C THR A 78 47.79 -14.02 20.36
N GLY A 79 48.83 -13.25 20.70
CA GLY A 79 49.56 -12.36 19.80
C GLY A 79 50.96 -12.86 19.49
N SER A 80 51.79 -11.99 18.92
CA SER A 80 53.15 -12.33 18.49
C SER A 80 54.10 -12.81 19.61
N SER A 81 53.82 -12.47 20.87
CA SER A 81 54.69 -12.76 22.03
C SER A 81 53.99 -13.54 23.15
N GLY A 82 52.93 -14.30 22.84
CA GLY A 82 52.16 -15.05 23.83
C GLY A 82 50.73 -14.53 23.95
N ALA A 83 50.24 -14.32 25.18
CA ALA A 83 48.90 -13.78 25.41
C ALA A 83 48.73 -12.40 24.73
N SER A 84 47.59 -12.17 24.06
CA SER A 84 47.34 -10.91 23.38
C SER A 84 47.15 -9.76 24.37
N THR A 85 47.71 -8.60 24.07
CA THR A 85 47.44 -7.33 24.77
C THR A 85 46.46 -6.45 24.02
N ALA A 86 46.27 -6.69 22.71
CA ALA A 86 45.38 -5.91 21.87
C ALA A 86 43.92 -6.32 22.03
N ILE A 87 43.67 -7.62 22.29
CA ILE A 87 42.32 -8.17 22.50
C ILE A 87 42.26 -9.01 23.77
N ALA A 88 41.12 -8.98 24.44
CA ALA A 88 40.72 -9.99 25.40
C ALA A 88 39.42 -10.66 24.92
N ALA A 89 39.19 -11.91 25.31
CA ALA A 89 37.94 -12.59 24.98
C ALA A 89 37.42 -13.35 26.19
N THR A 90 36.11 -13.24 26.42
CA THR A 90 35.42 -13.86 27.55
C THR A 90 34.25 -14.70 27.05
N VAL A 91 34.05 -15.86 27.67
CA VAL A 91 32.90 -16.73 27.37
C VAL A 91 31.71 -16.23 28.18
N ASN A 92 30.71 -15.68 27.49
CA ASN A 92 29.49 -15.19 28.15
C ASN A 92 28.41 -16.29 28.26
N ASN A 93 28.43 -17.27 27.36
CA ASN A 93 27.51 -18.40 27.37
C ASN A 93 28.24 -19.68 26.94
N PRO A 94 28.69 -20.52 27.90
CA PRO A 94 29.41 -21.77 27.62
C PRO A 94 28.63 -22.77 26.75
N ALA A 95 27.29 -22.73 26.76
CA ALA A 95 26.46 -23.67 26.00
C ALA A 95 26.52 -23.44 24.48
N LEU A 96 26.90 -22.23 24.04
CA LEU A 96 27.03 -21.88 22.62
C LEU A 96 28.47 -22.01 22.11
N LEU A 97 29.43 -22.21 23.03
CA LEU A 97 30.84 -22.26 22.69
C LEU A 97 31.17 -23.56 21.95
N THR A 98 31.73 -23.42 20.75
CA THR A 98 32.27 -24.52 19.96
C THR A 98 33.73 -24.26 19.65
N THR A 99 34.46 -25.26 19.16
CA THR A 99 35.85 -25.06 18.78
C THR A 99 35.95 -24.20 17.53
N PHE A 100 36.83 -23.20 17.55
CA PHE A 100 37.09 -22.34 16.40
C PHE A 100 38.51 -21.79 16.45
N ASP A 101 38.96 -21.26 15.32
CA ASP A 101 40.27 -20.61 15.19
C ASP A 101 40.18 -19.47 14.19
N HIS A 102 40.34 -18.25 14.67
CA HIS A 102 40.15 -17.03 13.88
C HIS A 102 41.29 -16.05 14.07
N ASN A 103 41.57 -15.30 13.02
CA ASN A 103 42.51 -14.19 13.07
C ASN A 103 41.75 -12.87 13.15
N ILE A 104 42.26 -11.94 13.96
CA ILE A 104 41.71 -10.61 14.14
C ILE A 104 42.84 -9.57 14.10
N VAL A 105 42.59 -8.46 13.42
CA VAL A 105 43.46 -7.28 13.44
C VAL A 105 42.62 -6.09 13.87
N VAL A 106 43.04 -5.38 14.92
CA VAL A 106 42.38 -4.15 15.35
C VAL A 106 43.01 -2.98 14.61
N ASN A 107 42.26 -2.36 13.70
CA ASN A 107 42.73 -1.24 12.89
C ASN A 107 42.53 0.10 13.61
N THR A 108 41.32 0.31 14.17
CA THR A 108 40.98 1.49 14.96
C THR A 108 40.11 1.09 16.15
N LEU A 109 40.20 1.87 17.22
CA LEU A 109 39.28 1.74 18.36
C LEU A 109 38.11 2.71 18.20
N ALA A 110 36.97 2.32 18.77
CA ALA A 110 35.87 3.24 18.96
C ALA A 110 36.26 4.30 19.99
N GLN A 111 36.07 5.57 19.65
CA GLN A 111 36.36 6.71 20.52
C GLN A 111 35.14 7.60 20.65
N PRO A 112 34.94 8.25 21.81
CA PRO A 112 33.86 9.21 21.97
C PRO A 112 34.23 10.55 21.34
N GLN A 113 33.23 11.29 20.90
CA GLN A 113 33.41 12.69 20.55
C GLN A 113 33.58 13.53 21.82
N THR A 114 34.55 14.44 21.83
CA THR A 114 34.70 15.47 22.87
C THR A 114 34.67 16.86 22.26
N ILE A 115 33.79 17.72 22.78
CA ILE A 115 33.61 19.12 22.38
C ILE A 115 33.85 20.01 23.61
N SER A 116 34.56 21.12 23.46
CA SER A 116 34.85 22.08 24.52
C SER A 116 34.40 23.48 24.14
N PHE A 117 33.58 24.08 25.00
CA PHE A 117 33.13 25.48 24.91
C PHE A 117 33.94 26.32 25.90
N SER A 118 35.11 26.81 25.47
CA SER A 118 36.00 27.68 26.26
C SER A 118 35.59 29.17 26.17
N GLY A 119 36.25 30.05 26.93
CA GLY A 119 36.04 31.49 26.90
C GLY A 119 35.23 32.04 28.08
N TYR A 120 34.98 31.25 29.12
CA TYR A 120 34.26 31.69 30.32
C TYR A 120 35.24 32.12 31.42
N SER A 121 34.98 33.24 32.09
CA SER A 121 35.90 33.77 33.10
C SER A 121 35.81 33.06 34.47
N THR A 122 34.68 32.42 34.78
CA THR A 122 34.43 31.71 36.04
C THR A 122 33.49 30.50 35.84
N GLU A 123 33.43 29.59 36.82
CA GLU A 123 32.47 28.46 36.87
C GLU A 123 31.00 28.89 36.95
N THR A 124 30.76 30.16 37.31
CA THR A 124 29.43 30.76 37.45
C THR A 124 29.18 31.83 36.39
N ALA A 125 29.97 31.84 35.31
CA ALA A 125 29.79 32.78 34.22
C ALA A 125 28.39 32.64 33.61
N ALA A 126 27.79 33.79 33.28
CA ALA A 126 26.49 33.85 32.62
C ALA A 126 26.57 33.29 31.19
N LEU A 127 25.45 32.76 30.72
CA LEU A 127 25.32 32.14 29.40
C LEU A 127 24.83 33.16 28.36
N ASP A 128 25.21 32.97 27.10
CA ASP A 128 24.80 33.80 25.96
C ASP A 128 23.65 33.19 25.15
N ALA A 129 22.92 32.23 25.74
CA ALA A 129 21.80 31.51 25.12
C ALA A 129 20.57 31.43 26.04
N SER A 130 19.38 31.44 25.45
CA SER A 130 18.09 31.26 26.13
C SER A 130 17.53 29.83 26.01
N ALA A 131 18.03 29.04 25.06
CA ALA A 131 17.68 27.64 24.91
C ALA A 131 18.77 26.87 24.16
N LEU A 132 18.93 25.59 24.44
CA LEU A 132 19.79 24.66 23.68
C LEU A 132 18.94 23.49 23.19
N THR A 133 19.13 23.12 21.93
CA THR A 133 18.70 21.81 21.40
C THR A 133 19.94 20.95 21.21
N ILE A 134 19.93 19.75 21.81
CA ILE A 134 21.01 18.78 21.73
C ILE A 134 20.47 17.57 20.97
N ASP A 135 21.16 17.24 19.89
CA ASP A 135 20.90 16.05 19.08
C ASP A 135 22.14 15.16 19.08
N LEU A 136 21.92 13.84 19.02
CA LEU A 136 22.96 12.85 18.73
C LEU A 136 22.76 12.28 17.32
N GLY A 137 23.85 11.93 16.66
CA GLY A 137 23.83 11.51 15.27
C GLY A 137 25.22 11.37 14.66
N THR A 138 25.28 11.36 13.34
CA THR A 138 26.53 11.24 12.58
C THR A 138 26.77 12.49 11.75
N TRP A 139 27.98 13.03 11.85
CA TRP A 139 28.51 14.05 10.95
C TRP A 139 29.17 13.39 9.73
N SER A 140 28.74 13.79 8.55
CA SER A 140 29.43 13.47 7.29
C SER A 140 29.98 14.73 6.64
N VAL A 141 31.09 14.57 5.92
CA VAL A 141 31.72 15.64 5.15
C VAL A 141 31.81 15.19 3.70
N ASP A 142 31.28 15.99 2.78
CA ASP A 142 31.39 15.72 1.35
C ASP A 142 32.80 16.04 0.81
N SER A 143 33.08 15.67 -0.44
CA SER A 143 34.38 15.94 -1.07
C SER A 143 34.68 17.43 -1.28
N SER A 144 33.69 18.31 -1.10
CA SER A 144 33.83 19.77 -1.16
C SER A 144 34.02 20.40 0.22
N GLY A 145 34.01 19.61 1.29
CA GLY A 145 34.19 20.07 2.67
C GLY A 145 32.90 20.54 3.35
N ASN A 146 31.72 20.28 2.78
CA ASN A 146 30.44 20.62 3.43
C ASN A 146 30.05 19.56 4.45
N TYR A 147 29.62 20.01 5.61
CA TYR A 147 29.16 19.15 6.70
C TYR A 147 27.65 18.92 6.59
N SER A 148 27.21 17.70 6.87
CA SER A 148 25.81 17.34 7.06
C SER A 148 25.65 16.46 8.30
N PHE A 149 24.49 16.55 8.94
CA PHE A 149 24.17 15.80 10.16
C PHE A 149 22.97 14.89 9.94
N ALA A 150 23.16 13.61 10.20
CA ALA A 150 22.08 12.63 10.26
C ALA A 150 21.74 12.34 11.72
N ASN A 151 20.50 12.62 12.14
CA ASN A 151 20.07 12.34 13.51
C ASN A 151 20.04 10.83 13.80
N ASN A 152 20.35 10.46 15.04
CA ASN A 152 20.08 9.13 15.58
C ASN A 152 18.66 9.07 16.14
N ASP A 153 17.74 8.51 15.36
CA ASP A 153 16.32 8.43 15.69
C ASP A 153 16.04 7.64 16.99
N ALA A 154 16.97 6.79 17.43
CA ALA A 154 16.80 6.01 18.66
C ALA A 154 16.95 6.84 19.95
N VAL A 155 17.61 8.00 19.90
CA VAL A 155 17.84 8.87 21.06
C VAL A 155 16.88 10.07 21.06
N GLY A 156 16.55 10.60 19.88
CA GLY A 156 15.68 11.77 19.73
C GLY A 156 16.32 13.09 20.17
N SER A 157 15.73 14.20 19.74
CA SER A 157 16.17 15.56 20.09
C SER A 157 15.76 15.95 21.51
N SER A 158 16.64 16.65 22.23
CA SER A 158 16.34 17.16 23.58
C SER A 158 16.58 18.66 23.69
N SER A 159 15.66 19.36 24.35
CA SER A 159 15.75 20.81 24.55
C SER A 159 15.97 21.17 26.02
N ILE A 160 16.89 22.09 26.28
CA ILE A 160 17.09 22.73 27.57
C ILE A 160 16.65 24.19 27.45
N SER A 161 15.76 24.63 28.34
CA SER A 161 15.46 26.05 28.53
C SER A 161 16.47 26.67 29.50
N LEU A 162 16.96 27.86 29.15
CA LEU A 162 17.85 28.66 29.98
C LEU A 162 17.21 30.00 30.32
N ASP A 163 17.46 30.47 31.54
CA ASP A 163 17.11 31.82 31.97
C ASP A 163 18.37 32.65 32.30
N ASN A 164 18.17 33.89 32.74
CA ASN A 164 19.27 34.80 33.07
C ASN A 164 20.00 34.48 34.38
N THR A 165 19.54 33.49 35.14
CA THR A 165 20.17 33.00 36.37
C THR A 165 20.99 31.73 36.13
N ASP A 166 20.83 31.09 34.98
CA ASP A 166 21.64 29.94 34.59
C ASP A 166 23.11 30.31 34.35
N THR A 167 23.99 29.38 34.72
CA THR A 167 25.44 29.49 34.61
C THR A 167 26.00 28.23 33.96
N ILE A 168 27.30 28.22 33.62
CA ILE A 168 27.92 27.00 33.06
C ILE A 168 27.83 25.81 34.03
N ALA A 169 27.85 26.05 35.35
CA ALA A 169 27.61 25.03 36.37
C ALA A 169 26.18 24.46 36.35
N THR A 170 25.16 25.32 36.26
CA THR A 170 23.77 24.82 36.19
C THR A 170 23.49 24.14 34.85
N LEU A 171 24.10 24.61 33.76
CA LEU A 171 24.01 23.98 32.45
C LEU A 171 24.64 22.58 32.43
N ARG A 172 25.83 22.41 33.03
CA ARG A 172 26.46 21.08 33.22
C ARG A 172 25.49 20.11 33.89
N ASP A 173 24.87 20.54 34.99
CA ASP A 173 23.95 19.72 35.76
C ASP A 173 22.67 19.41 34.97
N LYS A 174 22.13 20.40 34.24
CA LYS A 174 20.99 20.21 33.32
C LYS A 174 21.31 19.17 32.24
N ILE A 175 22.47 19.26 31.58
CA ILE A 175 22.89 18.31 30.54
C ILE A 175 23.03 16.89 31.11
N ASN A 176 23.74 16.73 32.24
CA ASN A 176 23.93 15.42 32.87
C ASN A 176 22.61 14.78 33.31
N ASN A 177 21.62 15.58 33.69
CA ASN A 177 20.30 15.10 34.09
C ASN A 177 19.41 14.70 32.90
N LEU A 178 19.76 15.01 31.64
CA LEU A 178 18.98 14.59 30.47
C LEU A 178 19.09 13.09 30.19
N GLY A 179 20.15 12.41 30.65
CA GLY A 179 20.31 10.96 30.46
C GLY A 179 20.58 10.51 29.02
N LEU A 180 20.93 11.42 28.10
CA LEU A 180 21.17 11.11 26.67
C LEU A 180 22.44 10.29 26.42
N GLY A 181 23.30 10.14 27.44
CA GLY A 181 24.62 9.54 27.29
C GLY A 181 25.71 10.52 26.85
N VAL A 182 25.43 11.82 26.95
CA VAL A 182 26.46 12.87 26.92
C VAL A 182 26.79 13.24 28.37
N SER A 183 28.07 13.27 28.70
CA SER A 183 28.56 13.72 30.00
C SER A 183 29.16 15.11 29.86
N ALA A 184 28.65 16.08 30.62
CA ALA A 184 29.15 17.43 30.70
C ALA A 184 30.04 17.62 31.94
N SER A 185 31.16 18.32 31.77
CA SER A 185 32.10 18.69 32.84
C SER A 185 32.65 20.09 32.63
N ILE A 186 33.10 20.75 33.69
CA ILE A 186 33.77 22.06 33.59
C ILE A 186 35.26 21.85 33.82
N ILE A 187 36.07 22.37 32.91
CA ILE A 187 37.53 22.31 32.97
C ILE A 187 38.05 23.74 33.11
N LYS A 188 38.85 24.00 34.14
CA LYS A 188 39.63 25.25 34.25
C LYS A 188 40.83 25.15 33.30
N ILE A 189 40.77 25.85 32.18
CA ILE A 189 41.80 25.81 31.12
C ILE A 189 43.00 26.68 31.52
N SER A 190 42.75 27.86 32.10
CA SER A 190 43.77 28.75 32.65
C SER A 190 43.21 29.55 33.85
N ASP A 191 44.01 30.44 34.45
CA ASP A 191 43.56 31.23 35.60
C ASP A 191 42.35 32.14 35.32
N THR A 192 42.11 32.48 34.06
CA THR A 192 41.02 33.35 33.63
C THR A 192 40.11 32.71 32.59
N ASP A 193 40.22 31.40 32.36
CA ASP A 193 39.47 30.69 31.31
C ASP A 193 38.96 29.33 31.80
N TYR A 194 37.67 29.13 31.65
CA TYR A 194 36.93 27.91 31.96
C TYR A 194 36.21 27.45 30.69
N GLY A 195 36.17 26.13 30.50
CA GLY A 195 35.46 25.49 29.39
C GLY A 195 34.43 24.49 29.87
N LEU A 196 33.26 24.50 29.26
CA LEU A 196 32.27 23.43 29.38
C LEU A 196 32.60 22.35 28.35
N THR A 197 33.01 21.17 28.81
CA THR A 197 33.39 20.04 27.96
C THR A 197 32.30 18.98 27.97
N LEU A 198 31.87 18.57 26.78
CA LEU A 198 30.91 17.51 26.55
C LEU A 198 31.62 16.31 25.94
N THR A 199 31.41 15.13 26.52
CA THR A 199 31.89 13.85 26.00
C THR A 199 30.70 12.95 25.72
N SER A 200 30.62 12.43 24.49
CA SER A 200 29.56 11.49 24.05
C SER A 200 29.90 10.04 24.41
N LYS A 201 29.00 9.12 24.06
CA LYS A 201 29.31 7.68 24.01
C LYS A 201 30.30 7.38 22.87
N LEU A 202 30.86 6.18 22.85
CA LEU A 202 31.75 5.71 21.79
C LEU A 202 31.02 5.64 20.44
N GLY A 203 31.77 5.79 19.35
CA GLY A 203 31.26 5.55 18.00
C GLY A 203 30.70 6.79 17.30
N THR A 204 30.69 6.75 15.97
CA THR A 204 30.35 7.89 15.10
C THR A 204 28.86 8.25 15.12
N GLU A 205 27.99 7.31 15.49
CA GLU A 205 26.54 7.53 15.63
C GLU A 205 26.15 8.39 16.84
N ASN A 206 27.10 8.62 17.75
CA ASN A 206 26.89 9.35 19.00
C ASN A 206 27.50 10.76 18.96
N GLN A 207 27.82 11.28 17.77
CA GLN A 207 28.29 12.65 17.66
C GLN A 207 27.19 13.64 17.99
N VAL A 208 27.56 14.75 18.60
CA VAL A 208 26.68 15.78 19.14
C VAL A 208 26.50 16.89 18.12
N ARG A 209 25.26 17.38 17.99
CA ARG A 209 24.92 18.70 17.45
C ARG A 209 24.25 19.52 18.55
N ILE A 210 24.67 20.77 18.70
CA ILE A 210 24.10 21.71 19.66
C ILE A 210 23.68 22.98 18.95
N GLN A 211 22.38 23.25 18.96
CA GLN A 211 21.81 24.47 18.42
C GLN A 211 21.36 25.35 19.58
N ALA A 212 22.11 26.41 19.86
CA ALA A 212 21.80 27.35 20.92
C ALA A 212 21.07 28.59 20.37
N THR A 213 19.99 28.99 21.04
CA THR A 213 19.25 30.22 20.72
C THR A 213 19.91 31.39 21.43
N SER A 214 20.59 32.26 20.68
CA SER A 214 21.34 33.39 21.24
C SER A 214 20.46 34.48 21.85
N THR A 215 20.96 35.10 22.93
CA THR A 215 20.34 36.28 23.55
C THR A 215 20.86 37.61 23.02
N SER A 216 21.92 37.60 22.21
CA SER A 216 22.64 38.80 21.73
C SER A 216 22.54 39.04 20.22
N GLY A 217 21.92 38.13 19.48
CA GLY A 217 21.79 38.19 18.02
C GLY A 217 23.03 37.72 17.24
N ALA A 218 24.16 37.45 17.91
CA ALA A 218 25.31 36.72 17.36
C ALA A 218 25.16 35.19 17.59
N ILE A 219 25.93 34.34 16.91
CA ILE A 219 25.98 32.90 17.22
C ILE A 219 26.39 32.75 18.69
N SER A 220 25.74 31.87 19.46
CA SER A 220 26.12 31.63 20.86
C SER A 220 27.41 30.79 20.93
N ASN A 221 28.25 31.03 21.94
CA ASN A 221 29.44 30.23 22.21
C ASN A 221 29.10 28.74 22.42
N LEU A 222 27.93 28.45 23.00
CA LEU A 222 27.42 27.09 23.26
C LEU A 222 26.93 26.35 21.99
N SER A 223 26.92 27.00 20.83
CA SER A 223 26.50 26.34 19.58
C SER A 223 27.61 25.44 19.05
N PHE A 224 27.25 24.26 18.57
CA PHE A 224 28.09 23.36 17.80
C PHE A 224 27.24 22.74 16.68
N ASP A 225 27.31 23.32 15.49
CA ASP A 225 26.65 22.86 14.28
C ASP A 225 27.54 23.17 13.06
N PRO A 226 28.53 22.30 12.77
CA PRO A 226 29.40 22.43 11.61
C PRO A 226 28.69 22.64 10.27
N ALA A 227 27.43 22.20 10.10
CA ALA A 227 26.69 22.40 8.85
C ALA A 227 26.23 23.85 8.66
N THR A 228 25.81 24.53 9.74
CA THR A 228 25.21 25.88 9.65
C THR A 228 26.18 27.00 10.03
N ASN A 229 27.13 26.74 10.94
CA ASN A 229 28.07 27.76 11.40
C ASN A 229 29.34 27.85 10.52
N GLY A 230 29.67 26.79 9.78
CA GLY A 230 30.87 26.70 8.94
C GLY A 230 32.20 26.81 9.71
N SER A 231 33.32 26.67 8.99
CA SER A 231 34.68 26.74 9.57
C SER A 231 35.17 28.17 9.87
N GLY A 232 34.34 29.19 9.69
CA GLY A 232 34.70 30.61 9.75
C GLY A 232 33.84 31.51 10.66
N ALA A 233 33.01 30.95 11.54
CA ALA A 233 32.18 31.74 12.47
C ALA A 233 33.03 32.59 13.44
N ALA A 234 32.55 33.80 13.77
CA ALA A 234 33.27 34.81 14.57
C ALA A 234 33.68 34.37 15.99
N ASN A 235 33.13 33.26 16.51
CA ASN A 235 33.45 32.68 17.82
C ASN A 235 34.52 31.57 17.76
N GLY A 236 35.39 31.57 16.74
CA GLY A 236 36.44 30.56 16.54
C GLY A 236 36.05 29.39 15.61
N GLY A 237 34.80 29.32 15.15
CA GLY A 237 34.31 28.22 14.30
C GLY A 237 34.18 26.89 15.07
N ASP A 238 33.23 26.05 14.66
CA ASP A 238 32.94 24.80 15.39
C ASP A 238 34.10 23.79 15.35
N ALA A 239 34.96 23.88 14.33
CA ALA A 239 36.16 23.07 14.22
C ALA A 239 37.16 23.29 15.39
N GLN A 240 37.23 24.50 15.97
CA GLN A 240 38.12 24.78 17.11
C GLN A 240 37.56 24.26 18.44
N LYS A 241 36.25 24.02 18.51
CA LYS A 241 35.57 23.47 19.71
C LYS A 241 35.72 21.95 19.78
N GLN A 242 35.99 21.30 18.66
CA GLN A 242 36.18 19.85 18.56
C GLN A 242 37.56 19.44 19.11
N VAL A 243 37.60 18.74 20.25
CA VAL A 243 38.87 18.26 20.86
C VAL A 243 39.26 16.88 20.33
N THR A 244 38.30 15.97 20.22
CA THR A 244 38.55 14.60 19.72
C THR A 244 37.34 14.14 18.94
N ASN A 245 37.51 13.72 17.70
CA ASN A 245 36.41 13.22 16.89
C ASN A 245 35.97 11.82 17.36
N ALA A 246 34.68 11.51 17.26
CA ALA A 246 34.25 10.13 17.43
C ALA A 246 34.75 9.27 16.28
N THR A 247 35.14 8.05 16.60
CA THR A 247 35.50 7.02 15.61
C THR A 247 34.80 5.73 15.99
N ASP A 248 34.49 4.91 14.99
CA ASP A 248 34.07 3.53 15.21
C ASP A 248 35.30 2.62 15.34
N ALA A 249 35.13 1.53 16.07
CA ALA A 249 36.09 0.44 16.05
C ALA A 249 36.06 -0.21 14.66
N SER A 250 37.23 -0.43 14.08
CA SER A 250 37.39 -1.15 12.82
C SER A 250 38.35 -2.30 13.05
N ILE A 251 37.90 -3.50 12.71
CA ILE A 251 38.70 -4.72 12.81
C ILE A 251 38.67 -5.48 11.50
N ASP A 252 39.71 -6.26 11.21
CA ASP A 252 39.67 -7.28 10.17
C ASP A 252 39.54 -8.65 10.82
N PHE A 253 38.37 -9.27 10.68
CA PHE A 253 38.08 -10.61 11.18
C PHE A 253 38.17 -11.62 10.04
N ASN A 254 39.16 -12.51 10.08
CA ASN A 254 39.51 -13.44 9.00
C ASN A 254 39.69 -12.76 7.62
N GLY A 255 40.10 -11.48 7.61
CA GLY A 255 40.26 -10.69 6.39
C GLY A 255 39.02 -9.93 5.93
N VAL A 256 37.91 -10.00 6.67
CA VAL A 256 36.71 -9.19 6.44
C VAL A 256 36.72 -8.00 7.39
N THR A 257 36.68 -6.78 6.86
CA THR A 257 36.60 -5.56 7.67
C THR A 257 35.20 -5.41 8.27
N VAL A 258 35.15 -5.23 9.59
CA VAL A 258 33.92 -5.06 10.37
C VAL A 258 34.05 -3.80 11.21
N THR A 259 32.99 -2.99 11.22
CA THR A 259 32.91 -1.77 12.03
C THR A 259 31.87 -1.88 13.14
N ARG A 260 32.17 -1.33 14.33
CA ARG A 260 31.25 -1.28 15.47
C ARG A 260 31.42 0.04 16.23
N SER A 261 30.34 0.55 16.81
CA SER A 261 30.36 1.77 17.63
C SER A 261 30.97 1.55 19.03
N SER A 262 31.24 0.30 19.42
CA SER A 262 31.80 -0.08 20.73
C SER A 262 33.10 -0.87 20.58
N ASN A 263 33.96 -0.81 21.61
CA ASN A 263 35.14 -1.66 21.75
C ASN A 263 34.83 -3.03 22.38
N GLN A 264 33.57 -3.29 22.75
CA GLN A 264 33.12 -4.61 23.21
C GLN A 264 32.24 -5.24 22.14
N LEU A 265 32.70 -6.34 21.55
CA LEU A 265 32.06 -7.03 20.43
C LEU A 265 31.38 -8.29 20.95
N THR A 266 30.06 -8.36 20.86
CA THR A 266 29.26 -9.47 21.44
C THR A 266 28.61 -10.37 20.38
N ASP A 267 28.74 -10.00 19.10
CA ASP A 267 27.96 -10.53 17.99
C ASP A 267 28.82 -11.24 16.92
N LEU A 268 30.15 -11.23 17.05
CA LEU A 268 31.05 -11.85 16.08
C LEU A 268 31.12 -13.37 16.22
N ILE A 269 31.14 -13.86 17.46
CA ILE A 269 31.27 -15.28 17.77
C ILE A 269 30.19 -15.62 18.79
N PRO A 270 29.28 -16.58 18.51
CA PRO A 270 28.25 -16.99 19.45
C PRO A 270 28.84 -17.41 20.80
N GLY A 271 28.32 -16.85 21.89
CA GLY A 271 28.76 -17.20 23.24
C GLY A 271 30.07 -16.53 23.71
N VAL A 272 30.66 -15.64 22.91
CA VAL A 272 31.93 -14.96 23.21
C VAL A 272 31.79 -13.45 23.08
N THR A 273 32.30 -12.73 24.09
CA THR A 273 32.52 -11.28 24.01
C THR A 273 34.00 -11.01 23.78
N ILE A 274 34.32 -10.15 22.82
CA ILE A 274 35.70 -9.73 22.50
C ILE A 274 35.87 -8.26 22.89
N ASP A 275 36.83 -7.98 23.75
CA ASP A 275 37.20 -6.63 24.18
C ASP A 275 38.42 -6.15 23.39
N LEU A 276 38.28 -4.99 22.74
CA LEU A 276 39.37 -4.32 22.00
C LEU A 276 40.07 -3.33 22.93
N ASN A 277 41.34 -3.57 23.23
CA ASN A 277 42.12 -2.78 24.18
C ASN A 277 43.06 -1.79 23.47
N THR A 278 43.73 -2.24 22.40
CA THR A 278 44.69 -1.44 21.64
C THR A 278 44.63 -1.78 20.15
N VAL A 279 45.09 -0.86 19.30
CA VAL A 279 45.34 -1.15 17.88
C VAL A 279 46.41 -2.24 17.77
N SER A 280 46.18 -3.22 16.91
CA SER A 280 47.05 -4.37 16.73
C SER A 280 48.34 -3.97 15.99
N SER A 281 49.49 -4.40 16.50
CA SER A 281 50.78 -4.26 15.79
C SER A 281 51.06 -5.41 14.83
N SER A 282 50.34 -6.53 15.00
CA SER A 282 50.43 -7.76 14.21
C SER A 282 49.08 -8.49 14.20
N LYS A 283 48.93 -9.57 13.43
CA LYS A 283 47.72 -10.41 13.50
C LYS A 283 47.61 -11.07 14.87
N GLU A 284 46.47 -10.87 15.52
CA GLU A 284 46.10 -11.57 16.75
C GLU A 284 45.26 -12.79 16.38
N ARG A 285 45.31 -13.84 17.21
CA ARG A 285 44.56 -15.07 17.02
C ARG A 285 43.64 -15.29 18.22
N ILE A 286 42.39 -15.63 17.95
CA ILE A 286 41.39 -16.01 18.94
C ILE A 286 40.97 -17.44 18.66
N GLN A 287 41.14 -18.31 19.65
CA GLN A 287 40.96 -19.74 19.50
C GLN A 287 40.15 -20.30 20.66
N ALA A 288 39.16 -21.13 20.34
CA ALA A 288 38.52 -22.02 21.30
C ALA A 288 38.91 -23.46 20.96
N ALA A 289 39.61 -24.13 21.87
CA ALA A 289 40.12 -25.48 21.66
C ALA A 289 39.93 -26.34 22.91
N TYR A 290 39.89 -27.66 22.72
CA TYR A 290 39.86 -28.59 23.85
C TYR A 290 41.18 -28.56 24.61
N ASP A 291 41.09 -28.41 25.93
CA ASP A 291 42.24 -28.36 26.82
C ASP A 291 42.33 -29.68 27.62
N GLU A 292 43.41 -30.42 27.36
CA GLU A 292 43.68 -31.71 28.02
C GLU A 292 44.00 -31.53 29.51
N GLU A 293 44.71 -30.47 29.90
CA GLU A 293 45.15 -30.25 31.28
C GLU A 293 43.97 -29.93 32.20
N ILE A 294 43.09 -29.03 31.78
CA ILE A 294 41.85 -28.67 32.50
C ILE A 294 40.95 -29.90 32.62
N SER A 295 40.79 -30.66 31.54
CA SER A 295 39.95 -31.86 31.52
C SER A 295 40.51 -32.97 32.41
N LEU A 296 41.84 -33.14 32.44
CA LEU A 296 42.51 -34.09 33.33
C LEU A 296 42.36 -33.68 34.80
N ALA A 297 42.57 -32.40 35.12
CA ALA A 297 42.40 -31.88 36.48
C ALA A 297 40.96 -32.06 36.97
N ALA A 298 39.98 -31.78 36.11
CA ALA A 298 38.56 -32.03 36.38
C ALA A 298 38.29 -33.51 36.71
N MET A 299 38.87 -34.44 35.92
CA MET A 299 38.76 -35.88 36.18
C MET A 299 39.44 -36.30 37.50
N GLN A 300 40.59 -35.74 37.83
CA GLN A 300 41.28 -36.02 39.10
C GLN A 300 40.44 -35.57 40.30
N ILE A 301 39.80 -34.40 40.22
CA ILE A 301 38.87 -33.90 41.24
C ILE A 301 37.69 -34.85 41.39
N PHE A 302 37.06 -35.24 40.27
CA PHE A 302 35.96 -36.22 40.28
C PHE A 302 36.34 -37.53 41.00
N VAL A 303 37.50 -38.08 40.67
CA VAL A 303 38.02 -39.32 41.26
C VAL A 303 38.28 -39.14 42.75
N SER A 304 38.87 -38.01 43.15
CA SER A 304 39.13 -37.68 44.56
C SER A 304 37.83 -37.59 45.37
N GLU A 305 36.83 -36.86 44.88
CA GLU A 305 35.55 -36.66 45.57
C GLU A 305 34.78 -37.97 45.77
N LEU A 306 34.73 -38.82 44.74
CA LEU A 306 34.12 -40.15 44.85
C LEU A 306 34.90 -41.07 45.80
N ASN A 307 36.22 -40.97 45.84
CA ASN A 307 37.04 -41.76 46.76
C ASN A 307 36.86 -41.34 48.21
N THR A 308 36.73 -40.04 48.49
CA THR A 308 36.48 -39.53 49.85
C THR A 308 35.24 -40.17 50.45
N ILE A 309 34.10 -40.07 49.75
CA ILE A 309 32.85 -40.66 50.23
C ILE A 309 32.87 -42.19 50.26
N THR A 310 33.54 -42.82 49.29
CA THR A 310 33.67 -44.28 49.26
C THR A 310 34.48 -44.79 50.45
N ASN A 311 35.58 -44.12 50.77
CA ASN A 311 36.41 -44.44 51.93
C ASN A 311 35.64 -44.25 53.24
N ASN A 312 34.91 -43.14 53.39
CA ASN A 312 34.07 -42.92 54.58
C ASN A 312 33.03 -44.04 54.74
N LEU A 313 32.29 -44.36 53.67
CA LEU A 313 31.31 -45.45 53.69
C LEU A 313 31.97 -46.81 53.98
N ILE A 314 33.20 -47.05 53.51
CA ILE A 314 33.97 -48.25 53.86
C ILE A 314 34.27 -48.27 55.36
N GLU A 315 34.79 -47.18 55.94
CA GLU A 315 35.09 -47.10 57.37
C GLU A 315 33.85 -47.25 58.24
N LYS A 316 32.77 -46.49 57.96
CA LYS A 316 31.55 -46.53 58.79
C LYS A 316 30.83 -47.87 58.75
N THR A 317 31.06 -48.70 57.73
CA THR A 317 30.44 -50.03 57.59
C THR A 317 31.43 -51.19 57.71
N LYS A 318 32.67 -50.91 58.13
CA LYS A 318 33.72 -51.92 58.29
C LYS A 318 33.26 -53.01 59.23
N THR A 319 33.30 -54.25 58.77
CA THR A 319 33.13 -55.44 59.61
C THR A 319 34.48 -55.85 60.15
N SER A 320 34.64 -55.93 61.46
CA SER A 320 35.88 -56.41 62.07
C SER A 320 35.59 -57.42 63.18
N THR A 321 36.40 -58.46 63.26
CA THR A 321 36.37 -59.49 64.32
C THR A 321 37.48 -59.29 65.36
N THR A 322 38.43 -58.37 65.09
CA THR A 322 39.63 -58.14 65.90
C THR A 322 39.79 -56.68 66.34
N GLU A 323 39.05 -55.76 65.72
CA GLU A 323 38.99 -54.32 66.03
C GLU A 323 37.53 -53.90 66.18
N ASP A 324 37.30 -52.65 66.60
CA ASP A 324 35.96 -52.08 66.62
C ASP A 324 35.36 -52.06 65.21
N SER A 325 34.12 -52.56 65.11
CA SER A 325 33.34 -52.47 63.87
C SER A 325 32.87 -51.04 63.63
N GLY A 326 32.65 -50.70 62.36
CA GLY A 326 32.12 -49.39 61.99
C GLY A 326 30.72 -49.18 62.58
N PRO A 327 30.36 -47.94 62.97
CA PRO A 327 29.11 -47.64 63.66
C PRO A 327 27.84 -47.93 62.84
N LEU A 328 27.96 -48.10 61.51
CA LEU A 328 26.87 -48.39 60.58
C LEU A 328 27.00 -49.78 59.95
N VAL A 329 27.71 -50.70 60.61
CA VAL A 329 27.85 -52.09 60.15
C VAL A 329 26.48 -52.75 59.97
N GLY A 330 26.28 -53.42 58.84
CA GLY A 330 25.02 -54.12 58.53
C GLY A 330 23.87 -53.24 58.06
N ASP A 331 24.02 -51.91 58.05
CA ASP A 331 23.00 -50.99 57.57
C ASP A 331 22.68 -51.20 56.08
N THR A 332 21.38 -51.26 55.74
CA THR A 332 20.91 -51.54 54.38
C THR A 332 20.99 -50.32 53.46
N LEU A 333 20.82 -49.10 54.00
CA LEU A 333 20.94 -47.85 53.25
C LEU A 333 22.39 -47.59 52.86
N MET A 334 23.35 -47.82 53.76
CA MET A 334 24.77 -47.67 53.43
C MET A 334 25.20 -48.63 52.32
N ARG A 335 24.67 -49.86 52.32
CA ARG A 335 24.89 -50.83 51.24
C ARG A 335 24.26 -50.36 49.93
N ALA A 336 23.06 -49.80 49.97
CA ALA A 336 22.40 -49.22 48.80
C ALA A 336 23.21 -48.05 48.22
N TYR A 337 23.72 -47.14 49.06
CA TYR A 337 24.56 -46.02 48.65
C TYR A 337 25.87 -46.48 47.99
N LYS A 338 26.57 -47.45 48.58
CA LYS A 338 27.75 -48.07 47.94
C LYS A 338 27.42 -48.66 46.57
N SER A 339 26.28 -49.34 46.45
CA SER A 339 25.83 -49.87 45.16
C SER A 339 25.51 -48.76 44.15
N SER A 340 24.92 -47.64 44.58
CA SER A 340 24.63 -46.50 43.71
C SER A 340 25.90 -45.81 43.23
N LEU A 341 26.87 -45.58 44.11
CA LEU A 341 28.18 -45.02 43.73
C LEU A 341 28.90 -45.92 42.71
N ARG A 342 28.87 -47.24 42.90
CA ARG A 342 29.45 -48.19 41.95
C ARG A 342 28.71 -48.23 40.60
N LYS A 343 27.42 -47.87 40.56
CA LYS A 343 26.68 -47.74 39.29
C LYS A 343 27.16 -46.53 38.48
N ILE A 344 27.60 -45.44 39.12
CA ILE A 344 28.13 -44.27 38.42
C ILE A 344 29.32 -44.67 37.51
N THR A 345 30.16 -45.59 37.96
CA THR A 345 31.36 -46.00 37.20
C THR A 345 31.11 -47.06 36.13
N THR A 346 29.91 -47.65 36.12
CA THR A 346 29.57 -48.78 35.24
C THR A 346 28.39 -48.50 34.31
N THR A 347 27.65 -47.43 34.54
CA THR A 347 26.52 -47.04 33.68
C THR A 347 27.04 -46.35 32.41
N PRO A 348 26.60 -46.79 31.21
CA PRO A 348 26.95 -46.11 29.96
C PRO A 348 26.32 -44.71 29.89
N ILE A 349 27.03 -43.79 29.25
CA ILE A 349 26.54 -42.45 28.91
C ILE A 349 26.24 -42.43 27.42
N SER A 350 24.95 -42.42 27.08
CA SER A 350 24.46 -42.41 25.70
C SER A 350 24.18 -40.99 25.21
N GLY A 351 24.19 -40.75 23.89
CA GLY A 351 23.79 -39.47 23.27
C GLY A 351 24.92 -38.54 22.82
N TYR A 352 26.19 -38.95 22.99
CA TYR A 352 27.38 -38.16 22.64
C TYR A 352 28.18 -38.76 21.48
N GLY A 353 27.53 -39.60 20.68
CA GLY A 353 28.14 -40.31 19.57
C GLY A 353 27.30 -41.52 19.15
N THR A 354 27.84 -42.31 18.24
CA THR A 354 27.27 -43.60 17.83
C THR A 354 27.39 -44.66 18.91
N ASP A 355 28.49 -44.61 19.67
CA ASP A 355 28.81 -45.56 20.73
C ASP A 355 28.57 -44.93 22.10
N ASP A 356 28.15 -45.76 23.05
CA ASP A 356 28.06 -45.36 24.46
C ASP A 356 29.45 -45.08 25.04
N ILE A 357 29.53 -44.05 25.89
CA ILE A 357 30.77 -43.65 26.56
C ILE A 357 30.80 -44.24 27.97
N TYR A 358 31.95 -44.79 28.37
CA TYR A 358 32.19 -45.26 29.73
C TYR A 358 33.34 -44.49 30.39
N LEU A 359 33.28 -44.30 31.70
CA LEU A 359 34.39 -43.71 32.47
C LEU A 359 35.70 -44.50 32.33
N SER A 360 35.62 -45.80 32.05
CA SER A 360 36.78 -46.66 31.79
C SER A 360 37.50 -46.32 30.47
N ASN A 361 36.82 -45.68 29.51
CA ASN A 361 37.46 -45.13 28.30
C ASN A 361 38.42 -44.00 28.67
N PHE A 362 37.99 -43.11 29.58
CA PHE A 362 38.79 -42.04 30.17
C PHE A 362 39.78 -42.50 31.26
N GLY A 363 40.05 -43.81 31.37
CA GLY A 363 41.06 -44.32 32.29
C GLY A 363 40.62 -44.46 33.75
N VAL A 364 39.34 -44.24 34.08
CA VAL A 364 38.85 -44.49 35.45
C VAL A 364 38.67 -45.99 35.67
N MET A 365 39.41 -46.55 36.64
CA MET A 365 39.41 -47.96 36.98
C MET A 365 38.88 -48.18 38.40
N THR A 366 38.16 -49.28 38.63
CA THR A 366 37.64 -49.64 39.96
C THR A 366 38.56 -50.67 40.62
N ASN A 367 38.98 -50.39 41.86
CA ASN A 367 39.79 -51.28 42.68
C ASN A 367 38.94 -52.33 43.40
N GLN A 368 39.60 -53.37 43.92
CA GLN A 368 38.93 -54.47 44.63
C GLN A 368 38.19 -54.00 45.89
N ASN A 369 38.69 -52.97 46.57
CA ASN A 369 38.06 -52.37 47.74
C ASN A 369 36.86 -51.45 47.40
N GLY A 370 36.60 -51.18 46.11
CA GLY A 370 35.51 -50.31 45.65
C GLY A 370 35.89 -48.85 45.42
N THR A 371 37.12 -48.42 45.76
CA THR A 371 37.63 -47.10 45.36
C THR A 371 37.96 -47.09 43.87
N ILE A 372 38.17 -45.90 43.31
CA ILE A 372 38.54 -45.70 41.91
C ILE A 372 39.92 -45.06 41.75
N THR A 373 40.58 -45.33 40.63
CA THR A 373 41.88 -44.76 40.24
C THR A 373 41.79 -44.20 38.83
N LEU A 374 42.64 -43.22 38.52
CA LEU A 374 42.75 -42.64 37.18
C LEU A 374 44.07 -43.09 36.53
N ASP A 375 43.98 -43.80 35.40
CA ASP A 375 45.11 -44.00 34.50
C ASP A 375 45.24 -42.78 33.58
N GLU A 376 46.16 -41.88 33.94
CA GLU A 376 46.39 -40.64 33.19
C GLU A 376 46.88 -40.90 31.76
N THR A 377 47.61 -41.98 31.52
CA THR A 377 48.11 -42.30 30.16
C THR A 377 46.95 -42.68 29.26
N LYS A 378 46.03 -43.51 29.78
CA LYS A 378 44.82 -43.89 29.08
C LYS A 378 43.88 -42.70 28.87
N PHE A 379 43.74 -41.83 29.89
CA PHE A 379 42.98 -40.58 29.77
C PHE A 379 43.50 -39.74 28.60
N LYS A 380 44.80 -39.40 28.60
CA LYS A 380 45.42 -38.56 27.57
C LYS A 380 45.28 -39.16 26.18
N SER A 381 45.52 -40.46 26.05
CA SER A 381 45.36 -41.16 24.77
C SER A 381 43.92 -41.12 24.25
N TYR A 382 42.92 -41.25 25.13
CA TYR A 382 41.52 -41.21 24.72
C TYR A 382 41.06 -39.78 24.41
N PHE A 383 41.42 -38.82 25.27
CA PHE A 383 41.09 -37.42 25.09
C PHE A 383 41.71 -36.85 23.82
N ALA A 384 42.96 -37.18 23.49
CA ALA A 384 43.59 -36.77 22.24
C ALA A 384 42.86 -37.29 20.98
N ALA A 385 42.21 -38.46 21.07
CA ALA A 385 41.49 -39.06 19.94
C ALA A 385 40.03 -38.59 19.83
N LYS A 386 39.39 -38.28 20.97
CA LYS A 386 37.95 -38.01 21.12
C LYS A 386 37.70 -36.89 22.16
N PRO A 387 38.28 -35.69 22.02
CA PRO A 387 38.19 -34.66 23.06
C PRO A 387 36.74 -34.17 23.26
N GLU A 388 35.92 -34.19 22.22
CA GLU A 388 34.51 -33.81 22.25
C GLU A 388 33.67 -34.67 23.19
N GLN A 389 34.08 -35.92 23.39
CA GLN A 389 33.36 -36.87 24.23
C GLN A 389 33.52 -36.59 25.73
N PHE A 390 34.45 -35.72 26.12
CA PHE A 390 34.57 -35.32 27.52
C PHE A 390 33.34 -34.54 27.99
N ALA A 391 32.65 -33.84 27.08
CA ALA A 391 31.40 -33.15 27.39
C ALA A 391 30.32 -34.09 27.97
N ALA A 392 30.39 -35.40 27.67
CA ALA A 392 29.50 -36.40 28.26
C ALA A 392 29.55 -36.45 29.79
N LEU A 393 30.64 -35.97 30.39
CA LEU A 393 30.85 -35.95 31.83
C LEU A 393 30.44 -34.64 32.49
N THR A 394 30.38 -33.55 31.72
CA THR A 394 30.18 -32.20 32.28
C THR A 394 28.84 -31.60 31.88
N THR A 395 28.37 -31.78 30.64
CA THR A 395 27.19 -31.09 30.10
C THR A 395 26.20 -32.06 29.46
N SER A 396 24.91 -31.92 29.77
CA SER A 396 23.83 -32.61 29.04
C SER A 396 23.65 -32.00 27.64
N ASN A 397 23.42 -32.82 26.62
CA ASN A 397 23.22 -32.34 25.25
C ASN A 397 21.90 -32.83 24.63
N VAL A 398 21.44 -32.09 23.63
CA VAL A 398 20.44 -32.54 22.67
C VAL A 398 20.92 -32.14 21.28
N THR A 399 20.89 -33.07 20.34
CA THR A 399 21.34 -32.84 18.96
C THR A 399 20.21 -33.17 18.00
N THR A 400 20.22 -32.51 16.85
CA THR A 400 19.27 -32.76 15.77
C THR A 400 20.02 -33.29 14.56
N SER A 401 19.39 -34.21 13.83
CA SER A 401 19.93 -34.71 12.56
C SER A 401 19.66 -33.78 11.38
N SER A 402 18.94 -32.67 11.61
CA SER A 402 18.52 -31.71 10.57
C SER A 402 18.89 -30.30 10.98
N LEU A 403 19.55 -29.58 10.07
CA LEU A 403 19.93 -28.18 10.26
C LEU A 403 18.72 -27.24 10.39
N SER A 404 17.53 -27.67 9.95
CA SER A 404 16.29 -26.88 10.02
C SER A 404 15.57 -27.00 11.36
N VAL A 405 16.07 -27.83 12.29
CA VAL A 405 15.41 -28.10 13.58
C VAL A 405 16.38 -27.76 14.69
N THR A 406 15.97 -26.84 15.58
CA THR A 406 16.65 -26.56 16.84
C THR A 406 15.97 -27.33 17.96
N ALA A 407 16.73 -28.16 18.68
CA ALA A 407 16.23 -28.84 19.87
C ALA A 407 16.65 -28.09 21.13
N GLN A 408 15.74 -28.05 22.10
CA GLN A 408 15.99 -27.52 23.43
C GLN A 408 15.52 -28.52 24.49
N MET A 409 16.26 -28.61 25.59
CA MET A 409 15.89 -29.44 26.74
C MET A 409 15.16 -28.58 27.76
N THR A 410 13.98 -29.01 28.20
CA THR A 410 13.21 -28.34 29.26
C THR A 410 12.93 -29.31 30.41
N GLY A 411 12.93 -28.82 31.65
CA GLY A 411 12.75 -29.65 32.86
C GLY A 411 14.06 -30.28 33.36
N SER A 412 13.98 -31.26 34.28
CA SER A 412 15.13 -31.84 34.99
C SER A 412 15.23 -33.36 34.95
N LEU A 413 14.25 -34.06 34.38
CA LEU A 413 14.19 -35.53 34.32
C LEU A 413 14.17 -36.02 32.87
N TRP A 414 15.29 -35.88 32.19
CA TRP A 414 15.41 -36.26 30.79
C TRP A 414 15.60 -37.76 30.63
N LYS A 415 14.97 -38.35 29.61
CA LYS A 415 15.23 -39.73 29.22
C LYS A 415 16.20 -39.72 28.03
N PRO A 416 17.37 -40.37 28.12
CA PRO A 416 18.26 -40.50 26.98
C PRO A 416 17.59 -41.32 25.87
N GLY A 417 17.75 -40.90 24.62
CA GLY A 417 17.18 -41.60 23.46
C GLY A 417 17.11 -40.72 22.21
N VAL A 418 16.78 -41.35 21.08
CA VAL A 418 16.50 -40.67 19.81
C VAL A 418 15.00 -40.43 19.70
N TYR A 419 14.60 -39.19 19.43
CA TYR A 419 13.21 -38.78 19.30
C TYR A 419 12.91 -38.36 17.85
N THR A 420 11.75 -38.77 17.32
CA THR A 420 11.27 -38.36 15.99
C THR A 420 10.53 -37.03 16.08
N PHE A 421 10.97 -36.03 15.33
CA PHE A 421 10.27 -34.75 15.19
C PHE A 421 9.24 -34.83 14.05
N ASN A 422 7.95 -34.67 14.37
CA ASN A 422 6.87 -34.56 13.39
C ASN A 422 6.37 -33.11 13.37
N SER A 423 6.57 -32.38 12.26
CA SER A 423 6.05 -31.02 12.12
C SER A 423 4.51 -31.04 11.98
N VAL A 424 3.80 -30.37 12.88
CA VAL A 424 2.31 -30.34 12.92
C VAL A 424 1.74 -29.08 12.25
N VAL A 425 2.58 -28.06 12.02
CA VAL A 425 2.23 -26.86 11.26
C VAL A 425 3.14 -26.77 10.04
N ARG A 426 2.52 -26.63 8.87
CA ARG A 426 3.20 -26.53 7.58
C ARG A 426 2.92 -25.15 6.99
N SER A 427 3.87 -24.61 6.25
CA SER A 427 3.69 -23.34 5.57
C SER A 427 4.39 -23.28 4.22
N ALA A 428 3.88 -22.42 3.36
CA ALA A 428 4.44 -22.10 2.06
C ALA A 428 4.22 -20.60 1.76
N THR A 429 4.86 -20.13 0.70
CA THR A 429 4.71 -18.76 0.20
C THR A 429 4.51 -18.78 -1.30
N THR A 430 3.49 -18.07 -1.79
CA THR A 430 3.19 -17.97 -3.22
C THR A 430 3.11 -16.50 -3.63
N VAL A 431 3.68 -16.19 -4.80
CA VAL A 431 3.52 -14.89 -5.46
C VAL A 431 2.73 -15.11 -6.73
N LEU A 432 1.57 -14.47 -6.82
CA LEU A 432 0.71 -14.45 -7.99
C LEU A 432 0.79 -13.08 -8.66
N SER A 433 0.51 -13.06 -9.96
CA SER A 433 0.28 -11.83 -10.71
C SER A 433 -0.99 -11.98 -11.53
N ALA A 434 -1.86 -10.98 -11.46
CA ALA A 434 -3.05 -10.90 -12.31
C ALA A 434 -3.17 -9.48 -12.87
N ASN A 435 -3.73 -9.35 -14.07
CA ASN A 435 -4.10 -8.02 -14.56
C ASN A 435 -5.29 -7.51 -13.73
N GLU A 436 -5.43 -6.19 -13.64
CA GLU A 436 -6.61 -5.61 -13.00
C GLU A 436 -7.91 -6.05 -13.68
N ALA A 437 -8.97 -6.22 -12.88
CA ALA A 437 -10.21 -6.85 -13.29
C ALA A 437 -11.39 -6.45 -12.40
N THR A 438 -12.59 -6.38 -12.99
CA THR A 438 -13.85 -6.16 -12.23
C THR A 438 -14.16 -7.30 -11.24
N SER A 439 -13.58 -8.48 -11.46
CA SER A 439 -13.65 -9.63 -10.56
C SER A 439 -12.38 -10.45 -10.68
N GLN A 440 -11.65 -10.61 -9.58
CA GLN A 440 -10.46 -11.45 -9.51
C GLN A 440 -10.71 -12.65 -8.61
N THR A 441 -10.61 -13.85 -9.19
CA THR A 441 -10.76 -15.13 -8.48
C THR A 441 -9.70 -16.12 -8.90
N PHE A 442 -9.23 -16.93 -7.97
CA PHE A 442 -8.34 -18.07 -8.25
C PHE A 442 -8.58 -19.16 -7.20
N LYS A 443 -8.21 -20.41 -7.51
CA LYS A 443 -8.38 -21.52 -6.57
C LYS A 443 -7.13 -21.66 -5.70
N SER A 444 -7.32 -22.00 -4.43
CA SER A 444 -6.21 -22.37 -3.54
C SER A 444 -5.62 -23.74 -3.89
N ILE A 445 -6.46 -24.63 -4.43
CA ILE A 445 -6.17 -26.01 -4.81
C ILE A 445 -6.90 -26.37 -6.11
N ASP A 446 -6.37 -27.30 -6.90
CA ASP A 446 -7.07 -27.81 -8.08
C ASP A 446 -7.68 -29.20 -7.88
N SER A 447 -8.60 -29.57 -8.76
CA SER A 447 -9.14 -30.91 -8.88
C SER A 447 -8.13 -31.94 -9.41
N SER A 448 -7.06 -31.50 -10.10
CA SER A 448 -6.00 -32.34 -10.64
C SER A 448 -4.63 -31.66 -10.51
N PHE A 449 -3.70 -32.32 -9.81
CA PHE A 449 -2.34 -31.83 -9.61
C PHE A 449 -1.67 -31.34 -10.92
N GLY A 450 -1.29 -30.06 -10.98
CA GLY A 450 -0.53 -29.46 -12.09
C GLY A 450 -1.35 -28.93 -13.27
N ALA A 451 -2.58 -28.48 -13.05
CA ALA A 451 -3.45 -27.97 -14.12
C ALA A 451 -3.11 -26.54 -14.55
N GLY A 452 -2.31 -25.80 -13.78
CA GLY A 452 -1.76 -24.51 -14.19
C GLY A 452 -2.81 -23.39 -14.27
N ASP A 453 -3.92 -23.52 -13.55
CA ASP A 453 -5.03 -22.56 -13.51
C ASP A 453 -4.90 -21.50 -12.39
N GLY A 454 -3.66 -21.23 -11.94
CA GLY A 454 -3.37 -20.23 -10.90
C GLY A 454 -3.42 -20.78 -9.48
N GLU A 455 -2.83 -21.97 -9.29
CA GLU A 455 -2.72 -22.66 -8.01
C GLU A 455 -1.79 -21.94 -7.03
N LEU A 456 -1.99 -22.18 -5.73
CA LEU A 456 -0.98 -21.90 -4.70
C LEU A 456 0.09 -23.00 -4.72
N SER A 457 0.69 -23.38 -3.60
CA SER A 457 1.74 -24.39 -3.62
C SER A 457 1.21 -25.82 -3.79
N ASP A 458 1.96 -26.64 -4.53
CA ASP A 458 1.82 -28.10 -4.57
C ASP A 458 1.82 -28.73 -3.15
N SER A 459 2.43 -28.04 -2.18
CA SER A 459 2.48 -28.49 -0.79
C SER A 459 1.15 -28.31 -0.07
N LEU A 460 0.41 -27.24 -0.35
CA LEU A 460 -0.94 -27.03 0.16
C LEU A 460 -1.89 -28.07 -0.44
N GLU A 461 -1.80 -28.29 -1.77
CA GLU A 461 -2.57 -29.31 -2.49
C GLU A 461 -2.36 -30.71 -1.86
N ALA A 462 -1.09 -31.13 -1.75
CA ALA A 462 -0.76 -32.43 -1.16
C ALA A 462 -1.23 -32.57 0.29
N TYR A 463 -1.19 -31.47 1.07
CA TYR A 463 -1.67 -31.48 2.45
C TYR A 463 -3.18 -31.64 2.54
N VAL A 464 -3.94 -30.90 1.73
CA VAL A 464 -5.41 -30.97 1.70
C VAL A 464 -5.85 -32.36 1.24
N ALA A 465 -5.22 -32.92 0.20
CA ALA A 465 -5.49 -34.26 -0.29
C ALA A 465 -5.25 -35.36 0.77
N ALA A 466 -4.22 -35.20 1.61
CA ALA A 466 -3.90 -36.13 2.70
C ALA A 466 -4.82 -35.99 3.93
N ASN A 467 -5.48 -34.84 4.11
CA ASN A 467 -6.21 -34.50 5.32
C ASN A 467 -7.64 -34.04 5.01
N ALA A 468 -8.52 -34.98 4.66
CA ALA A 468 -9.92 -34.67 4.38
C ALA A 468 -10.67 -34.12 5.61
N GLY A 469 -11.58 -33.16 5.38
CA GLY A 469 -12.47 -32.61 6.41
C GLY A 469 -11.99 -31.34 7.10
N GLY A 470 -10.91 -30.71 6.61
CA GLY A 470 -10.46 -29.40 7.09
C GLY A 470 -11.32 -28.23 6.61
N THR A 471 -11.12 -27.08 7.24
CA THR A 471 -11.83 -25.83 6.94
C THR A 471 -10.89 -24.75 6.40
N TRP A 472 -11.36 -24.01 5.39
CA TRP A 472 -10.66 -22.88 4.78
C TRP A 472 -10.90 -21.57 5.53
N SER A 473 -9.87 -20.74 5.66
CA SER A 473 -9.98 -19.37 6.18
C SER A 473 -8.89 -18.45 5.60
N ILE A 474 -9.14 -17.13 5.64
CA ILE A 474 -8.17 -16.10 5.27
C ILE A 474 -7.73 -15.32 6.50
N THR A 475 -6.43 -15.06 6.62
CA THR A 475 -5.83 -14.19 7.65
C THR A 475 -4.83 -13.22 7.01
N GLY A 476 -4.21 -12.35 7.80
CA GLY A 476 -3.20 -11.39 7.33
C GLY A 476 -3.74 -9.99 7.05
N THR A 477 -2.87 -9.15 6.49
CA THR A 477 -3.06 -7.68 6.37
C THR A 477 -4.29 -7.29 5.55
N ASP A 478 -4.43 -7.85 4.34
CA ASP A 478 -5.52 -7.51 3.42
C ASP A 478 -6.71 -8.51 3.50
N SER A 479 -6.80 -9.26 4.60
CA SER A 479 -7.83 -10.30 4.78
C SER A 479 -9.27 -9.80 4.72
N SER A 480 -9.53 -8.52 5.02
CA SER A 480 -10.86 -7.91 4.90
C SER A 480 -11.28 -7.64 3.45
N LEU A 481 -10.31 -7.56 2.53
CA LEU A 481 -10.52 -7.28 1.10
C LEU A 481 -10.64 -8.58 0.28
N VAL A 482 -10.51 -9.74 0.91
CA VAL A 482 -10.48 -11.04 0.25
C VAL A 482 -11.44 -11.99 0.97
N SER A 483 -12.09 -12.87 0.23
CA SER A 483 -12.91 -13.94 0.78
C SER A 483 -12.47 -15.31 0.24
N ILE A 484 -12.74 -16.37 1.01
CA ILE A 484 -12.52 -17.75 0.58
C ILE A 484 -13.80 -18.57 0.82
N ASP A 485 -14.17 -19.40 -0.14
CA ASP A 485 -15.32 -20.29 -0.02
C ASP A 485 -14.96 -21.66 0.58
N SER A 486 -15.96 -22.52 0.77
CA SER A 486 -15.75 -23.88 1.31
C SER A 486 -14.97 -24.80 0.38
N ASN A 487 -14.80 -24.43 -0.89
CA ASN A 487 -14.04 -25.18 -1.89
C ASN A 487 -12.61 -24.64 -2.04
N GLY A 488 -12.21 -23.64 -1.25
CA GLY A 488 -10.90 -23.03 -1.33
C GLY A 488 -10.75 -22.02 -2.48
N VAL A 489 -11.84 -21.51 -3.04
CA VAL A 489 -11.79 -20.47 -4.08
C VAL A 489 -11.64 -19.11 -3.41
N VAL A 490 -10.57 -18.41 -3.75
CA VAL A 490 -10.25 -17.07 -3.25
C VAL A 490 -10.82 -16.02 -4.20
N THR A 491 -11.48 -15.00 -3.65
CA THR A 491 -12.07 -13.88 -4.39
C THR A 491 -11.62 -12.55 -3.79
N VAL A 492 -11.13 -11.63 -4.61
CA VAL A 492 -10.89 -10.24 -4.19
C VAL A 492 -12.22 -9.48 -4.21
N ASN A 493 -12.62 -8.95 -3.05
CA ASN A 493 -13.90 -8.28 -2.88
C ASN A 493 -13.89 -6.92 -3.58
N GLY A 494 -14.77 -6.73 -4.57
CA GLY A 494 -14.90 -5.47 -5.32
C GLY A 494 -14.00 -5.34 -6.54
N GLY A 495 -13.26 -6.40 -6.91
CA GLY A 495 -12.34 -6.38 -8.04
C GLY A 495 -10.95 -5.86 -7.67
N THR A 496 -10.14 -5.61 -8.69
CA THR A 496 -8.76 -5.13 -8.60
C THR A 496 -8.60 -3.93 -9.52
N ASP A 497 -7.89 -2.91 -9.03
CA ASP A 497 -7.58 -1.63 -9.68
C ASP A 497 -6.16 -1.27 -9.24
N TYR A 498 -5.23 -1.12 -10.19
CA TYR A 498 -3.82 -0.92 -9.90
C TYR A 498 -3.54 0.41 -9.21
N GLU A 499 -4.20 1.48 -9.66
CA GLU A 499 -4.09 2.85 -9.13
C GLU A 499 -4.57 2.91 -7.68
N THR A 500 -5.61 2.15 -7.36
CA THR A 500 -6.13 2.03 -5.99
C THR A 500 -5.21 1.18 -5.12
N LYS A 501 -4.81 -0.02 -5.59
CA LYS A 501 -3.95 -0.94 -4.84
C LYS A 501 -3.27 -1.95 -5.77
N SER A 502 -1.99 -1.73 -6.01
CA SER A 502 -1.14 -2.56 -6.87
C SER A 502 -0.74 -3.93 -6.30
N SER A 503 -0.95 -4.19 -5.00
CA SER A 503 -0.58 -5.47 -4.37
C SER A 503 -1.41 -5.79 -3.13
N TYR A 504 -1.77 -7.07 -3.00
CA TYR A 504 -2.52 -7.64 -1.87
C TYR A 504 -1.68 -8.67 -1.13
N SER A 505 -1.70 -8.63 0.20
CA SER A 505 -1.02 -9.58 1.08
C SER A 505 -1.98 -10.21 2.09
N PHE A 506 -2.14 -11.52 1.99
CA PHE A 506 -2.99 -12.32 2.88
C PHE A 506 -2.42 -13.74 3.04
N SER A 507 -3.02 -14.54 3.91
CA SER A 507 -2.66 -15.95 4.08
C SER A 507 -3.90 -16.83 3.96
N VAL A 508 -3.77 -17.89 3.18
CA VAL A 508 -4.77 -18.96 3.05
C VAL A 508 -4.44 -20.04 4.06
N GLU A 509 -5.38 -20.34 4.95
CA GLU A 509 -5.22 -21.39 5.96
C GLU A 509 -6.18 -22.56 5.72
N TYR A 510 -5.66 -23.78 5.75
CA TYR A 510 -6.43 -25.02 5.79
C TYR A 510 -6.23 -25.71 7.15
N THR A 511 -7.28 -25.74 7.97
CA THR A 511 -7.19 -26.17 9.38
C THR A 511 -7.93 -27.48 9.62
N ILE A 512 -7.25 -28.44 10.26
CA ILE A 512 -7.84 -29.72 10.73
C ILE A 512 -8.22 -29.61 12.21
N SER A 513 -7.32 -29.03 13.02
CA SER A 513 -7.53 -28.79 14.44
C SER A 513 -6.70 -27.58 14.92
N ALA A 514 -6.88 -27.14 16.17
CA ALA A 514 -6.13 -26.02 16.73
C ALA A 514 -4.60 -26.20 16.70
N SER A 515 -4.11 -27.44 16.65
CA SER A 515 -2.68 -27.76 16.61
C SER A 515 -2.20 -28.23 15.23
N GLU A 516 -3.10 -28.43 14.26
CA GLU A 516 -2.79 -29.02 12.95
C GLU A 516 -3.42 -28.20 11.82
N LYS A 517 -2.58 -27.48 11.09
CA LYS A 517 -2.97 -26.64 9.95
C LYS A 517 -1.84 -26.47 8.93
N PHE A 518 -2.23 -26.06 7.72
CA PHE A 518 -1.35 -25.53 6.70
C PHE A 518 -1.67 -24.06 6.47
N SER A 519 -0.63 -23.21 6.44
CA SER A 519 -0.77 -21.77 6.20
C SER A 519 0.10 -21.34 5.03
N GLU A 520 -0.52 -20.80 3.97
CA GLU A 520 0.18 -20.30 2.80
C GLU A 520 0.07 -18.78 2.72
N THR A 521 1.19 -18.07 2.78
CA THR A 521 1.22 -16.61 2.58
C THR A 521 1.22 -16.29 1.09
N VAL A 522 0.27 -15.46 0.67
CA VAL A 522 0.06 -15.09 -0.72
C VAL A 522 0.32 -13.60 -0.92
N THR A 523 1.16 -13.28 -1.90
CA THR A 523 1.31 -11.93 -2.44
C THR A 523 0.70 -11.92 -3.84
N LEU A 524 -0.41 -11.22 -4.03
CA LEU A 524 -1.04 -11.03 -5.34
C LEU A 524 -0.69 -9.64 -5.86
N ASN A 525 0.16 -9.58 -6.89
CA ASN A 525 0.48 -8.35 -7.58
C ASN A 525 -0.54 -8.10 -8.70
N ILE A 526 -1.00 -6.87 -8.80
CA ILE A 526 -1.87 -6.42 -9.88
C ILE A 526 -0.99 -5.79 -10.95
N ASN A 527 -1.18 -6.17 -12.21
CA ASN A 527 -0.54 -5.53 -13.34
C ASN A 527 -1.45 -4.42 -13.86
N ASP A 528 -0.89 -3.22 -13.96
CA ASP A 528 -1.44 -2.04 -14.63
C ASP A 528 -1.73 -2.34 -16.11
N LEU A 529 -2.97 -2.10 -16.54
CA LEU A 529 -3.35 -2.09 -17.94
C LEU A 529 -3.37 -0.63 -18.46
N ALA A 530 -2.58 -0.38 -19.51
CA ALA A 530 -2.43 0.97 -20.08
C ALA A 530 -3.78 1.65 -20.42
N GLU A 531 -3.96 2.88 -19.94
CA GLU A 531 -5.23 3.61 -20.09
C GLU A 531 -5.42 4.14 -21.52
N ARG A 532 -6.66 4.08 -22.01
CA ARG A 532 -7.01 4.67 -23.30
C ARG A 532 -7.14 6.19 -23.19
N LYS A 533 -6.41 6.91 -24.05
CA LYS A 533 -6.47 8.38 -24.18
C LYS A 533 -7.05 8.77 -25.54
N TYR A 534 -7.94 9.76 -25.55
CA TYR A 534 -8.43 10.39 -26.77
C TYR A 534 -8.05 11.87 -26.77
N THR A 535 -7.42 12.31 -27.87
CA THR A 535 -6.93 13.68 -28.01
C THR A 535 -7.72 14.44 -29.06
N LEU A 536 -8.36 15.53 -28.66
CA LEU A 536 -8.86 16.55 -29.57
C LEU A 536 -7.74 17.57 -29.81
N THR A 537 -7.15 17.52 -30.99
CA THR A 537 -6.02 18.39 -31.35
C THR A 537 -6.48 19.81 -31.66
N SER A 538 -5.79 20.81 -31.09
CA SER A 538 -6.05 22.25 -31.32
C SER A 538 -7.54 22.65 -31.20
N PRO A 539 -8.19 22.42 -30.06
CA PRO A 539 -9.57 22.85 -29.85
C PRO A 539 -9.68 24.37 -29.96
N HIS A 540 -10.66 24.87 -30.72
CA HIS A 540 -10.95 26.30 -30.77
C HIS A 540 -11.64 26.74 -29.47
N VAL A 541 -10.91 27.49 -28.64
CA VAL A 541 -11.44 28.10 -27.42
C VAL A 541 -11.34 29.62 -27.58
N PRO A 542 -12.47 30.35 -27.67
CA PRO A 542 -12.46 31.80 -27.74
C PRO A 542 -11.75 32.39 -26.53
N THR A 543 -10.90 33.39 -26.74
CA THR A 543 -10.25 34.13 -25.64
C THR A 543 -11.24 35.03 -24.89
N THR A 544 -12.36 35.37 -25.51
CA THR A 544 -13.46 36.14 -24.91
C THR A 544 -14.77 35.36 -25.06
N VAL A 545 -15.42 35.07 -23.93
CA VAL A 545 -16.73 34.42 -23.85
C VAL A 545 -17.73 35.31 -23.13
N SER A 546 -18.98 35.29 -23.55
CA SER A 546 -20.06 36.12 -23.01
C SER A 546 -20.84 35.39 -21.92
N ALA A 547 -21.50 36.15 -21.04
CA ALA A 547 -22.40 35.59 -20.05
C ALA A 547 -23.51 34.75 -20.73
N GLY A 548 -23.72 33.53 -20.24
CA GLY A 548 -24.69 32.59 -20.80
C GLY A 548 -24.11 31.57 -21.77
N ASP A 549 -22.92 31.78 -22.34
CA ASP A 549 -22.30 30.82 -23.27
C ASP A 549 -21.97 29.49 -22.55
N SER A 550 -21.87 28.38 -23.29
CA SER A 550 -21.44 27.09 -22.75
C SER A 550 -20.67 26.28 -23.79
N PHE A 551 -20.00 25.21 -23.35
CA PHE A 551 -19.29 24.29 -24.23
C PHE A 551 -19.83 22.88 -24.03
N SER A 552 -19.90 22.11 -25.12
CA SER A 552 -20.31 20.71 -25.07
C SER A 552 -19.30 19.81 -25.80
N VAL A 553 -19.07 18.62 -25.27
CA VAL A 553 -18.26 17.56 -25.88
C VAL A 553 -18.91 16.21 -25.63
N THR A 554 -18.86 15.31 -26.61
CA THR A 554 -19.39 13.94 -26.47
C THR A 554 -18.23 12.97 -26.23
N VAL A 555 -18.20 12.36 -25.05
CA VAL A 555 -17.21 11.35 -24.63
C VAL A 555 -17.93 10.18 -23.98
N ASP A 556 -17.43 8.96 -24.16
CA ASP A 556 -18.01 7.77 -23.54
C ASP A 556 -19.54 7.62 -23.77
N GLY A 557 -20.03 8.01 -24.95
CA GLY A 557 -21.47 8.01 -25.27
C GLY A 557 -22.32 9.05 -24.52
N HIS A 558 -21.71 9.90 -23.69
CA HIS A 558 -22.36 10.96 -22.92
C HIS A 558 -22.02 12.36 -23.47
N ILE A 559 -22.99 13.27 -23.47
CA ILE A 559 -22.77 14.68 -23.81
C ILE A 559 -22.46 15.45 -22.53
N ILE A 560 -21.21 15.86 -22.36
CA ILE A 560 -20.77 16.71 -21.25
C ILE A 560 -20.92 18.16 -21.66
N THR A 561 -21.78 18.91 -20.97
CA THR A 561 -22.01 20.34 -21.21
C THR A 561 -21.61 21.14 -19.99
N THR A 562 -20.70 22.10 -20.17
CA THR A 562 -20.27 23.00 -19.09
C THR A 562 -21.45 23.83 -18.60
N SER A 563 -21.42 24.21 -17.32
CA SER A 563 -22.28 25.29 -16.83
C SER A 563 -22.10 26.55 -17.67
N ASN A 564 -23.17 27.35 -17.78
CA ASN A 564 -23.13 28.62 -18.48
C ASN A 564 -22.06 29.54 -17.85
N ILE A 565 -21.36 30.30 -18.70
CA ILE A 565 -20.43 31.34 -18.26
C ILE A 565 -21.20 32.36 -17.40
N ALA A 566 -20.64 32.68 -16.24
CA ALA A 566 -21.26 33.53 -15.24
C ALA A 566 -21.51 34.98 -15.74
N SER A 567 -22.34 35.71 -15.00
CA SER A 567 -22.62 37.12 -15.28
C SER A 567 -21.34 37.95 -15.36
N GLY A 568 -21.14 38.66 -16.47
CA GLY A 568 -19.94 39.47 -16.74
C GLY A 568 -19.05 38.93 -17.86
N GLY A 569 -19.24 37.68 -18.31
CA GLY A 569 -18.36 37.05 -19.31
C GLY A 569 -16.96 36.78 -18.78
N ASP A 570 -16.07 36.33 -19.66
CA ASP A 570 -14.64 36.18 -19.37
C ASP A 570 -13.82 36.58 -20.61
N ASN A 571 -13.04 37.66 -20.49
CA ASN A 571 -12.22 38.22 -21.57
C ASN A 571 -10.83 37.57 -21.67
N SER A 572 -10.55 36.58 -20.82
CA SER A 572 -9.31 35.80 -20.79
C SER A 572 -9.63 34.32 -20.58
N TYR A 573 -10.58 33.78 -21.35
CA TYR A 573 -10.94 32.36 -21.27
C TYR A 573 -9.85 31.50 -21.94
N THR A 574 -9.46 30.41 -21.30
CA THR A 574 -8.34 29.55 -21.74
C THR A 574 -8.77 28.09 -21.81
N LEU A 575 -8.00 27.27 -22.54
CA LEU A 575 -8.22 25.82 -22.57
C LEU A 575 -8.19 25.21 -21.17
N THR A 576 -7.31 25.67 -20.30
CA THR A 576 -7.25 25.23 -18.90
C THR A 576 -8.55 25.50 -18.12
N LYS A 577 -9.16 26.68 -18.33
CA LYS A 577 -10.46 27.03 -17.74
C LYS A 577 -11.58 26.16 -18.29
N LEU A 578 -11.55 25.86 -19.59
CA LEU A 578 -12.48 24.92 -20.21
C LEU A 578 -12.34 23.51 -19.65
N VAL A 579 -11.11 22.98 -19.52
CA VAL A 579 -10.83 21.66 -18.90
C VAL A 579 -11.42 21.58 -17.50
N THR A 580 -11.23 22.64 -16.71
CA THR A 580 -11.79 22.72 -15.34
C THR A 580 -13.32 22.68 -15.38
N ALA A 581 -13.94 23.44 -16.28
CA ALA A 581 -15.40 23.48 -16.43
C ALA A 581 -15.98 22.15 -16.95
N LEU A 582 -15.29 21.46 -17.85
CA LEU A 582 -15.66 20.15 -18.37
C LEU A 582 -15.56 19.07 -17.29
N ASN A 583 -14.48 19.04 -16.51
CA ASN A 583 -14.35 18.10 -15.38
C ASN A 583 -15.41 18.34 -14.31
N LEU A 584 -15.77 19.59 -14.02
CA LEU A 584 -16.85 19.90 -13.09
C LEU A 584 -18.23 19.46 -13.61
N ALA A 585 -18.44 19.50 -14.93
CA ALA A 585 -19.66 19.03 -15.56
C ALA A 585 -19.68 17.52 -15.78
N ASN A 586 -18.52 16.85 -15.76
CA ASN A 586 -18.41 15.42 -15.99
C ASN A 586 -18.81 14.61 -14.75
N ASN A 587 -20.09 14.23 -14.68
CA ASN A 587 -20.63 13.36 -13.64
C ASN A 587 -21.01 11.96 -14.15
N SER A 588 -20.75 11.67 -15.43
CA SER A 588 -21.31 10.49 -16.10
C SER A 588 -20.33 9.72 -16.97
N ALA A 589 -19.29 10.36 -17.53
CA ALA A 589 -18.29 9.66 -18.33
C ALA A 589 -17.16 9.11 -17.45
N ASP A 590 -16.70 7.90 -17.75
CA ASP A 590 -15.69 7.15 -16.98
C ASP A 590 -14.26 7.63 -17.27
N GLY A 591 -13.95 8.86 -16.89
CA GLY A 591 -12.64 9.46 -17.13
C GLY A 591 -12.55 10.94 -16.80
N SER A 592 -11.43 11.56 -17.15
CA SER A 592 -11.18 12.98 -16.89
C SER A 592 -10.57 13.70 -18.09
N PHE A 593 -10.86 14.99 -18.19
CA PHE A 593 -10.26 15.89 -19.16
C PHE A 593 -8.96 16.48 -18.63
N SER A 594 -7.95 16.60 -19.50
CA SER A 594 -6.70 17.29 -19.23
C SER A 594 -6.26 18.13 -20.43
N GLU A 595 -5.34 19.06 -20.19
CA GLU A 595 -4.67 19.82 -21.25
C GLU A 595 -3.26 19.25 -21.45
N ASP A 596 -2.94 18.87 -22.69
CA ASP A 596 -1.59 18.41 -23.07
C ASP A 596 -1.12 19.18 -24.32
N ALA A 597 -0.10 20.02 -24.14
CA ALA A 597 0.49 20.85 -25.20
C ALA A 597 -0.54 21.64 -26.05
N GLY A 598 -1.59 22.17 -25.42
CA GLY A 598 -2.66 22.92 -26.09
C GLY A 598 -3.73 22.04 -26.76
N ASN A 599 -3.74 20.73 -26.49
CA ASN A 599 -4.79 19.79 -26.89
C ASN A 599 -5.69 19.46 -25.71
N LEU A 600 -6.97 19.17 -25.99
CA LEU A 600 -7.90 18.64 -24.99
C LEU A 600 -7.82 17.11 -25.02
N VAL A 601 -7.38 16.50 -23.92
CA VAL A 601 -7.23 15.04 -23.80
C VAL A 601 -8.28 14.51 -22.83
N PHE A 602 -8.96 13.43 -23.20
CA PHE A 602 -9.80 12.66 -22.27
C PHE A 602 -9.10 11.33 -21.96
N THR A 603 -8.82 11.08 -20.69
CA THR A 603 -8.21 9.84 -20.20
C THR A 603 -9.27 9.04 -19.46
N TYR A 604 -9.53 7.81 -19.90
CA TYR A 604 -10.48 6.93 -19.21
C TYR A 604 -9.91 6.50 -17.86
N ASN A 605 -10.79 6.37 -16.85
CA ASN A 605 -10.45 5.77 -15.57
C ASN A 605 -10.69 4.26 -15.71
N ASP A 606 -9.67 3.41 -15.57
CA ASP A 606 -9.84 1.99 -15.87
C ASP A 606 -10.48 1.26 -14.68
N ALA A 607 -11.76 0.90 -14.81
CA ALA A 607 -12.40 -0.11 -13.96
C ALA A 607 -12.64 -1.41 -14.75
N ALA A 608 -11.64 -1.86 -15.50
CA ALA A 608 -11.60 -3.13 -16.23
C ALA A 608 -12.81 -3.40 -17.14
N THR A 609 -13.34 -2.37 -17.80
CA THR A 609 -14.37 -2.51 -18.85
C THR A 609 -13.85 -2.06 -20.21
N VAL A 610 -14.21 -2.83 -21.24
CA VAL A 610 -13.86 -2.48 -22.64
C VAL A 610 -14.67 -1.24 -23.03
N GLN A 611 -14.02 -0.08 -23.00
CA GLN A 611 -14.60 1.19 -23.41
C GLN A 611 -14.87 1.17 -24.92
N THR A 612 -16.14 1.09 -25.32
CA THR A 612 -16.55 0.87 -26.73
C THR A 612 -16.68 2.16 -27.55
N SER A 613 -16.44 3.33 -26.96
CA SER A 613 -16.80 4.62 -27.56
C SER A 613 -15.62 5.59 -27.62
N ALA A 614 -15.35 6.14 -28.81
CA ALA A 614 -14.36 7.19 -29.04
C ALA A 614 -14.93 8.59 -28.74
N LEU A 615 -14.09 9.63 -28.81
CA LEU A 615 -14.53 11.03 -28.86
C LEU A 615 -15.34 11.24 -30.15
N THR A 616 -16.67 11.14 -30.09
CA THR A 616 -17.55 11.08 -31.27
C THR A 616 -17.98 12.45 -31.80
N SER A 617 -17.73 13.53 -31.07
CA SER A 617 -17.91 14.92 -31.54
C SER A 617 -16.72 15.80 -31.16
N GLY A 618 -16.36 16.76 -32.00
CA GLY A 618 -15.45 17.84 -31.61
C GLY A 618 -16.06 18.74 -30.52
N LEU A 619 -15.26 19.69 -30.01
CA LEU A 619 -15.72 20.72 -29.07
C LEU A 619 -16.77 21.61 -29.74
N VAL A 620 -17.95 21.73 -29.13
CA VAL A 620 -19.03 22.60 -29.58
C VAL A 620 -19.11 23.81 -28.65
N TYR A 621 -19.05 25.02 -29.22
CA TYR A 621 -19.29 26.27 -28.52
C TYR A 621 -20.74 26.72 -28.71
N ASN A 622 -21.51 26.77 -27.63
CA ASN A 622 -22.92 27.14 -27.62
C ASN A 622 -23.06 28.61 -27.17
N SER A 623 -23.20 29.53 -28.12
CA SER A 623 -23.38 30.95 -27.79
C SER A 623 -24.81 31.26 -27.32
N ALA A 624 -24.94 32.10 -26.30
CA ALA A 624 -26.24 32.50 -25.74
C ALA A 624 -26.96 33.63 -26.49
N ALA A 625 -26.30 34.31 -27.44
CA ALA A 625 -26.89 35.43 -28.16
C ALA A 625 -27.61 34.97 -29.46
N THR A 626 -28.91 35.24 -29.60
CA THR A 626 -29.58 35.21 -30.91
C THR A 626 -28.97 36.29 -31.82
N LEU A 627 -28.36 35.86 -32.92
CA LEU A 627 -27.58 36.71 -33.84
C LEU A 627 -28.44 37.59 -34.79
N GLY A 628 -29.66 37.95 -34.41
CA GLY A 628 -30.56 38.85 -35.17
C GLY A 628 -32.02 38.38 -35.25
N THR A 629 -32.94 39.30 -35.58
CA THR A 629 -34.36 39.02 -35.87
C THR A 629 -34.66 39.23 -37.37
N VAL A 630 -35.54 38.40 -37.92
CA VAL A 630 -36.04 38.55 -39.31
C VAL A 630 -36.97 39.76 -39.38
N SER A 631 -36.71 40.67 -40.31
CA SER A 631 -37.52 41.88 -40.52
C SER A 631 -37.88 42.00 -42.00
N GLU A 632 -39.19 41.87 -42.26
CA GLU A 632 -39.91 41.91 -43.55
C GLU A 632 -40.02 40.58 -44.33
N ASN A 633 -41.27 40.10 -44.46
CA ASN A 633 -41.69 39.11 -45.45
C ASN A 633 -42.59 39.83 -46.47
N THR A 634 -42.07 40.12 -47.67
CA THR A 634 -42.90 40.70 -48.73
C THR A 634 -43.38 39.58 -49.65
N ALA A 635 -44.67 39.23 -49.56
CA ALA A 635 -45.28 38.24 -50.45
C ALA A 635 -45.28 38.74 -51.90
N GLY A 636 -44.82 37.90 -52.84
CA GLY A 636 -44.82 38.22 -54.28
C GLY A 636 -46.24 38.37 -54.84
N ALA A 637 -46.45 39.32 -55.77
CA ALA A 637 -47.75 39.58 -56.39
C ALA A 637 -48.00 38.68 -57.62
N VAL A 638 -49.27 38.29 -57.85
CA VAL A 638 -49.71 37.48 -59.01
C VAL A 638 -50.80 38.22 -59.80
N THR A 639 -50.70 38.25 -61.14
CA THR A 639 -51.68 38.88 -62.06
C THR A 639 -52.38 37.87 -62.98
N ALA A 640 -53.64 38.13 -63.38
CA ALA A 640 -54.47 37.26 -64.24
C ALA A 640 -54.29 37.51 -65.75
N ARG A 641 -54.59 36.52 -66.59
CA ARG A 641 -54.52 36.61 -68.07
C ARG A 641 -55.80 37.21 -68.68
N SER A 642 -55.65 38.05 -69.71
CA SER A 642 -56.78 38.66 -70.45
C SER A 642 -56.58 38.62 -71.98
N VAL A 643 -57.68 38.40 -72.72
CA VAL A 643 -57.70 38.30 -74.19
C VAL A 643 -58.80 39.17 -74.80
N ARG A 644 -58.48 40.01 -75.79
CA ARG A 644 -59.46 40.81 -76.56
C ARG A 644 -59.82 40.12 -77.88
N PHE A 645 -61.11 39.80 -78.10
CA PHE A 645 -61.56 38.99 -79.23
C PHE A 645 -61.96 39.80 -80.47
N ALA A 646 -62.87 40.77 -80.32
CA ALA A 646 -63.44 41.52 -81.45
C ALA A 646 -63.85 42.94 -81.02
N GLN A 647 -63.86 43.89 -81.96
CA GLN A 647 -64.39 45.23 -81.68
C GLN A 647 -65.92 45.21 -81.64
N LYS A 648 -66.50 46.05 -80.78
CA LYS A 648 -67.96 46.15 -80.65
C LYS A 648 -68.67 46.52 -81.95
N SER A 649 -68.03 47.23 -82.88
CA SER A 649 -68.60 47.57 -84.19
C SER A 649 -68.80 46.34 -85.08
N ASP A 650 -67.84 45.43 -85.04
CA ASP A 650 -67.85 44.20 -85.85
C ASP A 650 -68.90 43.24 -85.29
N ILE A 651 -68.92 43.08 -83.95
CA ILE A 651 -69.95 42.32 -83.24
C ILE A 651 -71.33 42.88 -83.52
N ALA A 652 -71.52 44.20 -83.37
CA ALA A 652 -72.80 44.85 -83.60
C ALA A 652 -73.30 44.67 -85.03
N THR A 653 -72.40 44.65 -86.01
CA THR A 653 -72.76 44.41 -87.41
C THR A 653 -73.22 42.97 -87.62
N ALA A 654 -72.45 41.98 -87.14
CA ALA A 654 -72.80 40.58 -87.31
C ALA A 654 -74.07 40.21 -86.54
N ILE A 655 -74.18 40.58 -85.27
CA ILE A 655 -75.32 40.20 -84.43
C ILE A 655 -76.62 40.89 -84.85
N SER A 656 -76.55 42.07 -85.50
CA SER A 656 -77.75 42.74 -86.05
C SER A 656 -78.31 42.05 -87.29
N ASN A 657 -77.45 41.37 -88.05
CA ASN A 657 -77.84 40.64 -89.25
C ASN A 657 -78.14 39.16 -88.94
N ALA A 658 -77.86 38.72 -87.71
CA ALA A 658 -78.07 37.34 -87.31
C ALA A 658 -79.56 37.00 -87.25
N VAL A 659 -79.91 35.85 -87.80
CA VAL A 659 -81.24 35.26 -87.74
C VAL A 659 -81.27 34.12 -86.74
N ALA A 660 -82.47 33.64 -86.40
CA ALA A 660 -82.59 32.42 -85.60
C ALA A 660 -81.85 31.29 -86.30
N THR A 661 -81.08 30.50 -85.54
CA THR A 661 -80.12 29.45 -85.94
C THR A 661 -78.67 29.86 -86.18
N ASP A 662 -78.34 31.16 -86.24
CA ASP A 662 -76.94 31.59 -86.39
C ASP A 662 -76.15 31.37 -85.09
N ILE A 663 -74.83 31.11 -85.18
CA ILE A 663 -74.02 30.69 -84.03
C ILE A 663 -72.81 31.60 -83.83
N PHE A 664 -72.60 32.06 -82.60
CA PHE A 664 -71.37 32.70 -82.14
C PHE A 664 -70.57 31.74 -81.25
N LYS A 665 -69.28 31.53 -81.53
CA LYS A 665 -68.44 30.51 -80.87
C LYS A 665 -67.03 31.02 -80.52
N ILE A 666 -66.48 30.56 -79.39
CA ILE A 666 -65.08 30.67 -78.97
C ILE A 666 -64.59 29.30 -78.47
N ASN A 667 -63.38 28.89 -78.86
CA ASN A 667 -62.77 27.61 -78.48
C ASN A 667 -61.65 27.88 -77.47
N ILE A 668 -61.65 27.19 -76.33
CA ILE A 668 -60.69 27.35 -75.23
C ILE A 668 -59.98 26.01 -74.99
N GLN A 669 -58.64 26.00 -75.06
CA GLN A 669 -57.80 24.86 -74.68
C GLN A 669 -57.21 25.11 -73.28
N LEU A 670 -57.61 24.30 -72.31
CA LEU A 670 -57.16 24.40 -70.93
C LEU A 670 -56.85 23.01 -70.38
N GLY A 671 -55.66 22.83 -69.79
CA GLY A 671 -55.26 21.56 -69.16
C GLY A 671 -55.26 20.36 -70.11
N GLY A 672 -55.04 20.59 -71.42
CA GLY A 672 -55.13 19.55 -72.45
C GLY A 672 -56.55 19.19 -72.91
N SER A 673 -57.58 19.85 -72.39
CA SER A 673 -58.98 19.68 -72.80
C SER A 673 -59.49 20.88 -73.61
N SER A 674 -60.38 20.63 -74.56
CA SER A 674 -61.00 21.63 -75.43
C SER A 674 -62.42 21.94 -74.98
N TYR A 675 -62.73 23.22 -74.79
CA TYR A 675 -64.03 23.72 -74.38
C TYR A 675 -64.59 24.66 -75.45
N ASP A 676 -65.81 24.40 -75.90
CA ASP A 676 -66.50 25.22 -76.90
C ASP A 676 -67.55 26.08 -76.21
N VAL A 677 -67.27 27.37 -76.09
CA VAL A 677 -68.20 28.37 -75.59
C VAL A 677 -68.97 28.91 -76.79
N SER A 678 -70.24 28.56 -76.90
CA SER A 678 -71.06 28.99 -78.04
C SER A 678 -72.47 29.39 -77.63
N HIS A 679 -73.05 30.33 -78.37
CA HIS A 679 -74.43 30.74 -78.26
C HIS A 679 -75.08 30.69 -79.64
N THR A 680 -76.19 29.95 -79.73
CA THR A 680 -77.03 29.91 -80.95
C THR A 680 -78.16 30.91 -80.79
N ILE A 681 -78.32 31.79 -81.77
CA ILE A 681 -79.35 32.83 -81.78
C ILE A 681 -80.73 32.18 -81.92
N ASP A 682 -81.63 32.50 -81.00
CA ASP A 682 -83.03 32.11 -81.05
C ASP A 682 -83.95 33.31 -81.42
N SER A 683 -85.27 33.08 -81.47
CA SER A 683 -86.23 34.12 -81.80
C SER A 683 -86.29 35.26 -80.78
N ASP A 684 -86.00 34.97 -79.51
CA ASP A 684 -86.04 35.95 -78.42
C ASP A 684 -84.78 36.82 -78.48
N ASP A 685 -83.63 36.23 -78.82
CA ASP A 685 -82.39 36.95 -79.09
C ASP A 685 -82.58 37.93 -80.26
N VAL A 686 -83.13 37.49 -81.40
CA VAL A 686 -83.40 38.37 -82.56
C VAL A 686 -84.27 39.56 -82.14
N THR A 687 -85.30 39.31 -81.32
CA THR A 687 -86.20 40.35 -80.81
C THR A 687 -85.47 41.31 -79.87
N ALA A 688 -84.68 40.80 -78.93
CA ALA A 688 -83.92 41.58 -77.97
C ALA A 688 -82.84 42.44 -78.66
N ILE A 689 -82.10 41.87 -79.60
CA ILE A 689 -81.06 42.56 -80.38
C ILE A 689 -81.69 43.63 -81.27
N GLY A 690 -82.85 43.36 -81.88
CA GLY A 690 -83.59 44.33 -82.71
C GLY A 690 -84.04 45.57 -81.94
N ALA A 691 -84.30 45.45 -80.63
CA ALA A 691 -84.65 46.56 -79.76
C ALA A 691 -83.43 47.41 -79.30
N MET A 692 -82.21 46.90 -79.46
CA MET A 692 -80.99 47.60 -79.03
C MET A 692 -80.52 48.62 -80.07
N THR A 693 -80.20 49.82 -79.62
CA THR A 693 -79.90 50.96 -80.52
C THR A 693 -78.40 51.23 -80.67
N SER A 694 -77.57 50.78 -79.73
CA SER A 694 -76.12 51.03 -79.76
C SER A 694 -75.28 49.76 -79.96
N ALA A 695 -74.09 49.93 -80.55
CA ALA A 695 -73.13 48.84 -80.71
C ALA A 695 -72.61 48.28 -79.37
N SER A 696 -72.56 49.09 -78.31
CA SER A 696 -72.16 48.63 -76.97
C SER A 696 -73.23 47.74 -76.34
N GLU A 697 -74.51 48.05 -76.47
CA GLU A 697 -75.60 47.22 -75.93
C GLU A 697 -75.60 45.84 -76.60
N LYS A 698 -75.47 45.80 -77.93
CA LYS A 698 -75.41 44.56 -78.71
C LYS A 698 -74.18 43.71 -78.37
N ALA A 699 -73.02 44.35 -78.20
CA ALA A 699 -71.79 43.64 -77.81
C ALA A 699 -71.86 43.12 -76.36
N ASN A 700 -72.43 43.88 -75.42
CA ASN A 700 -72.66 43.41 -74.05
C ASN A 700 -73.68 42.27 -74.00
N TYR A 701 -74.73 42.33 -74.82
CA TYR A 701 -75.71 41.26 -74.91
C TYR A 701 -75.04 39.95 -75.32
N LEU A 702 -74.22 39.98 -76.38
CA LEU A 702 -73.46 38.80 -76.78
C LEU A 702 -72.45 38.37 -75.71
N ALA A 703 -71.76 39.32 -75.07
CA ALA A 703 -70.81 39.02 -74.01
C ALA A 703 -71.48 38.23 -72.88
N ASN A 704 -72.63 38.70 -72.39
CA ASN A 704 -73.37 38.03 -71.33
C ASN A 704 -73.86 36.63 -71.75
N LYS A 705 -74.28 36.45 -73.01
CA LYS A 705 -74.67 35.13 -73.52
C LYS A 705 -73.48 34.17 -73.56
N LEU A 706 -72.32 34.65 -74.00
CA LEU A 706 -71.08 33.85 -74.01
C LEU A 706 -70.54 33.61 -72.60
N ASP A 707 -70.72 34.53 -71.66
CA ASP A 707 -70.37 34.38 -70.24
C ASP A 707 -71.21 33.29 -69.57
N ILE A 708 -72.52 33.31 -69.79
CA ILE A 708 -73.43 32.24 -69.34
C ILE A 708 -73.05 30.90 -70.00
N ALA A 709 -72.72 30.90 -71.29
CA ALA A 709 -72.25 29.71 -71.99
C ALA A 709 -70.92 29.20 -71.42
N ALA A 710 -70.02 30.08 -71.00
CA ALA A 710 -68.76 29.73 -70.36
C ALA A 710 -68.96 29.10 -68.98
N GLY A 711 -69.93 29.59 -68.20
CA GLY A 711 -70.34 29.00 -66.92
C GLY A 711 -71.02 27.63 -67.03
N THR A 712 -71.46 27.24 -68.23
CA THR A 712 -72.17 25.98 -68.50
C THR A 712 -71.43 25.01 -69.42
N ALA A 713 -70.35 25.46 -70.06
CA ALA A 713 -69.53 24.67 -70.97
C ALA A 713 -68.74 23.58 -70.20
N ALA A 714 -69.31 22.37 -70.22
CA ALA A 714 -68.89 21.13 -69.56
C ALA A 714 -69.46 20.91 -68.13
N SER A 715 -70.52 20.10 -68.07
CA SER A 715 -71.00 19.41 -66.85
C SER A 715 -71.36 20.28 -65.63
N GLY A 716 -71.59 21.59 -65.82
CA GLY A 716 -72.00 22.51 -64.75
C GLY A 716 -70.84 23.10 -63.94
N LEU A 717 -69.62 23.11 -64.50
CA LEU A 717 -68.47 23.81 -63.95
C LEU A 717 -68.05 24.94 -64.90
N ASP A 718 -67.70 26.09 -64.33
CA ASP A 718 -67.17 27.25 -65.04
C ASP A 718 -65.80 26.93 -65.67
N VAL A 719 -65.61 27.28 -66.95
CA VAL A 719 -64.32 27.16 -67.66
C VAL A 719 -63.27 28.17 -67.17
N GLY A 720 -63.64 29.04 -66.23
CA GLY A 720 -62.79 29.98 -65.51
C GLY A 720 -62.40 31.21 -66.32
N ILE A 721 -63.25 31.59 -67.29
CA ILE A 721 -63.07 32.76 -68.17
C ILE A 721 -64.36 33.56 -68.22
N ASP A 722 -64.32 34.78 -67.72
CA ASP A 722 -65.45 35.71 -67.74
C ASP A 722 -65.43 36.55 -69.03
N PHE A 723 -66.58 36.71 -69.69
CA PHE A 723 -66.72 37.50 -70.91
C PHE A 723 -67.45 38.83 -70.65
N ALA A 724 -66.79 39.94 -70.94
CA ALA A 724 -67.38 41.27 -70.80
C ALA A 724 -66.96 42.20 -71.93
N GLN A 725 -67.74 43.26 -72.17
CA GLN A 725 -67.26 44.37 -73.00
C GLN A 725 -66.36 45.28 -72.16
N LEU A 726 -65.08 45.41 -72.55
CA LEU A 726 -64.15 46.34 -71.90
C LEU A 726 -63.41 47.17 -72.95
N SER A 727 -63.43 48.49 -72.76
CA SER A 727 -62.70 49.46 -73.59
C SER A 727 -62.94 49.30 -75.11
N GLY A 728 -64.17 48.97 -75.50
CA GLY A 728 -64.59 48.85 -76.91
C GLY A 728 -64.44 47.46 -77.54
N TYR A 729 -63.96 46.47 -76.79
CA TYR A 729 -63.77 45.09 -77.25
C TYR A 729 -64.57 44.11 -76.39
N LEU A 730 -64.91 42.95 -76.95
CA LEU A 730 -65.26 41.77 -76.16
C LEU A 730 -63.96 41.19 -75.58
N VAL A 731 -63.91 41.02 -74.26
CA VAL A 731 -62.71 40.60 -73.52
C VAL A 731 -63.04 39.39 -72.66
N GLY A 732 -62.18 38.38 -72.70
CA GLY A 732 -62.19 37.22 -71.81
C GLY A 732 -61.11 37.36 -70.76
N THR A 733 -61.45 37.22 -69.47
CA THR A 733 -60.51 37.37 -68.35
C THR A 733 -60.56 36.13 -67.46
N ALA A 734 -59.40 35.61 -67.07
CA ALA A 734 -59.35 34.46 -66.15
C ALA A 734 -59.74 34.89 -64.72
N THR A 735 -60.68 34.16 -64.12
CA THR A 735 -61.35 34.53 -62.86
C THR A 735 -60.47 34.27 -61.62
N ILE A 736 -59.36 33.54 -61.74
CA ILE A 736 -58.46 33.18 -60.63
C ILE A 736 -56.99 33.54 -60.96
N SER A 737 -56.38 34.41 -60.16
CA SER A 737 -54.96 34.76 -60.29
C SER A 737 -54.06 33.59 -59.86
N GLY A 738 -53.31 33.03 -60.80
CA GLY A 738 -52.14 32.18 -60.50
C GLY A 738 -52.36 30.66 -60.59
N THR A 739 -51.53 30.05 -61.42
CA THR A 739 -51.01 28.66 -61.42
C THR A 739 -51.55 27.64 -62.43
N ALA A 740 -52.77 27.75 -62.98
CA ALA A 740 -53.20 26.85 -64.09
C ALA A 740 -53.60 27.57 -65.39
N TYR A 741 -54.20 28.77 -65.32
CA TYR A 741 -54.85 29.42 -66.47
C TYR A 741 -53.92 30.28 -67.35
N ASN A 742 -52.73 30.63 -66.86
CA ASN A 742 -51.75 31.39 -67.66
C ASN A 742 -51.27 30.62 -68.90
N ALA A 743 -51.42 29.28 -68.92
CA ALA A 743 -51.03 28.40 -70.02
C ALA A 743 -52.16 28.06 -71.02
N ALA A 744 -53.40 28.56 -70.84
CA ALA A 744 -54.52 28.23 -71.73
C ALA A 744 -54.35 28.80 -73.15
N THR A 745 -54.95 28.20 -74.19
CA THR A 745 -55.02 28.81 -75.53
C THR A 745 -56.46 29.17 -75.84
N ILE A 746 -56.76 30.43 -76.18
CA ILE A 746 -58.13 30.90 -76.43
C ILE A 746 -58.21 31.40 -77.88
N SER A 747 -59.20 30.93 -78.63
CA SER A 747 -59.41 31.30 -80.05
C SER A 747 -60.05 32.68 -80.23
N GLN A 748 -60.15 33.14 -81.48
CA GLN A 748 -60.97 34.31 -81.85
C GLN A 748 -62.46 34.01 -81.71
N LEU A 749 -63.28 35.08 -81.68
CA LEU A 749 -64.73 34.96 -81.80
C LEU A 749 -65.09 34.57 -83.24
N GLN A 750 -65.91 33.55 -83.39
CA GLN A 750 -66.33 33.00 -84.67
C GLN A 750 -67.84 33.15 -84.84
N TYR A 751 -68.30 33.34 -86.07
CA TYR A 751 -69.70 33.48 -86.45
C TYR A 751 -70.06 32.62 -87.66
N SER A 752 -71.21 31.98 -87.56
CA SER A 752 -71.80 31.13 -88.59
C SER A 752 -73.23 31.59 -88.88
N ASP A 753 -73.53 31.84 -90.16
CA ASP A 753 -74.84 32.19 -90.70
C ASP A 753 -75.54 30.99 -91.40
N ASP A 754 -74.98 29.79 -91.24
CA ASP A 754 -75.39 28.54 -91.90
C ASP A 754 -75.63 27.41 -90.89
N SER A 755 -76.14 27.78 -89.70
CA SER A 755 -76.45 26.88 -88.59
C SER A 755 -75.27 26.00 -88.14
N GLY A 756 -74.05 26.53 -88.24
CA GLY A 756 -72.82 25.89 -87.76
C GLY A 756 -72.06 25.05 -88.80
N SER A 757 -72.41 25.14 -90.08
CA SER A 757 -71.73 24.38 -91.15
C SER A 757 -70.38 24.99 -91.53
N SER A 758 -70.25 26.31 -91.45
CA SER A 758 -69.00 27.04 -91.65
C SER A 758 -68.91 28.24 -90.71
N TYR A 759 -67.68 28.62 -90.34
CA TYR A 759 -67.43 29.70 -89.40
C TYR A 759 -66.47 30.72 -90.00
N SER A 760 -66.85 32.00 -89.90
CA SER A 760 -66.01 33.15 -90.20
C SER A 760 -65.51 33.78 -88.89
N ASN A 761 -64.28 34.30 -88.87
CA ASN A 761 -63.78 34.97 -87.68
C ASN A 761 -64.31 36.41 -87.63
N LEU A 762 -64.93 36.76 -86.50
CA LEU A 762 -65.34 38.12 -86.18
C LEU A 762 -64.18 38.86 -85.54
N GLY A 763 -63.41 39.55 -86.37
CA GLY A 763 -62.25 40.33 -85.95
C GLY A 763 -61.02 39.48 -85.61
N SER A 764 -59.87 40.14 -85.57
CA SER A 764 -58.59 39.53 -85.16
C SER A 764 -58.39 39.70 -83.65
N ALA A 765 -57.96 38.66 -82.95
CA ALA A 765 -57.57 38.77 -81.53
C ALA A 765 -56.45 39.80 -81.38
N ASN A 766 -56.71 40.93 -80.72
CA ASN A 766 -55.84 42.10 -80.81
C ASN A 766 -54.81 42.21 -79.66
N VAL A 767 -55.08 41.61 -78.49
CA VAL A 767 -54.14 41.57 -77.36
C VAL A 767 -54.39 40.30 -76.53
N ASN A 768 -53.33 39.53 -76.26
CA ASN A 768 -53.32 38.40 -75.33
C ASN A 768 -52.19 38.61 -74.32
N THR A 769 -52.52 39.00 -73.10
CA THR A 769 -51.54 39.36 -72.06
C THR A 769 -51.39 38.23 -71.04
N PRO A 770 -50.24 37.54 -70.95
CA PRO A 770 -49.99 36.53 -69.91
C PRO A 770 -49.86 37.15 -68.51
N GLY A 771 -50.28 36.44 -67.45
CA GLY A 771 -50.04 36.82 -66.06
C GLY A 771 -48.61 36.50 -65.56
N THR A 772 -48.14 37.16 -64.49
CA THR A 772 -46.77 37.01 -63.91
C THR A 772 -46.79 36.59 -62.43
N SER A 773 -45.69 35.97 -61.93
CA SER A 773 -45.44 35.67 -60.50
C SER A 773 -43.98 36.02 -60.13
N THR A 774 -43.73 36.71 -59.02
CA THR A 774 -42.37 37.10 -58.56
C THR A 774 -41.93 36.36 -57.29
N ALA A 775 -40.60 36.25 -57.05
CA ALA A 775 -40.02 35.53 -55.91
C ALA A 775 -40.13 36.28 -54.57
N GLU A 776 -40.17 35.52 -53.47
CA GLU A 776 -40.17 36.02 -52.08
C GLU A 776 -38.73 36.35 -51.62
N ILE A 777 -38.56 37.41 -50.83
CA ILE A 777 -37.25 37.86 -50.34
C ILE A 777 -37.29 37.89 -48.80
N VAL A 778 -36.36 37.18 -48.16
CA VAL A 778 -36.16 37.16 -46.71
C VAL A 778 -34.86 37.91 -46.36
N LYS A 779 -34.92 38.86 -45.42
CA LYS A 779 -33.77 39.68 -44.98
C LYS A 779 -33.51 39.53 -43.48
N VAL A 780 -32.26 39.28 -43.12
CA VAL A 780 -31.80 39.22 -41.71
C VAL A 780 -31.33 40.62 -41.30
N ALA A 781 -31.92 41.19 -40.24
CA ALA A 781 -31.59 42.53 -39.77
C ALA A 781 -30.58 42.49 -38.59
N SER A 782 -29.55 43.36 -38.66
CA SER A 782 -28.57 43.63 -37.61
C SER A 782 -27.82 42.41 -37.03
N PRO A 783 -27.15 41.57 -37.85
CA PRO A 783 -26.34 40.50 -37.29
C PRO A 783 -25.09 41.05 -36.60
N THR A 784 -24.94 40.79 -35.30
CA THR A 784 -23.68 40.97 -34.59
C THR A 784 -22.78 39.79 -34.92
N VAL A 785 -21.68 40.02 -35.65
CA VAL A 785 -20.73 38.98 -36.01
C VAL A 785 -19.60 38.97 -34.98
N PRO A 786 -19.32 37.85 -34.31
CA PRO A 786 -18.19 37.74 -33.38
C PRO A 786 -16.85 37.84 -34.13
N THR A 787 -15.75 38.03 -33.40
CA THR A 787 -14.39 38.01 -33.96
C THR A 787 -14.13 36.65 -34.62
N ILE A 788 -13.72 36.65 -35.89
CA ILE A 788 -13.62 35.45 -36.74
C ILE A 788 -12.16 34.99 -36.84
N ALA A 789 -11.91 33.68 -36.77
CA ALA A 789 -10.62 33.03 -36.98
C ALA A 789 -10.65 32.04 -38.17
N ALA A 790 -9.45 31.62 -38.60
CA ALA A 790 -9.31 30.56 -39.59
C ALA A 790 -9.96 29.27 -39.08
N GLY A 791 -10.89 28.70 -39.85
CA GLY A 791 -11.59 27.46 -39.51
C GLY A 791 -13.05 27.64 -39.07
N ASP A 792 -13.44 28.85 -38.67
CA ASP A 792 -14.79 29.13 -38.18
C ASP A 792 -15.86 28.91 -39.26
N LYS A 793 -17.11 28.65 -38.88
CA LYS A 793 -18.22 28.47 -39.81
C LYS A 793 -19.44 29.25 -39.34
N PHE A 794 -20.17 29.84 -40.28
CA PHE A 794 -21.48 30.43 -40.02
C PHE A 794 -22.57 29.48 -40.51
N SER A 795 -23.67 29.41 -39.77
CA SER A 795 -24.87 28.71 -40.22
C SER A 795 -26.07 29.66 -40.18
N ILE A 796 -26.92 29.57 -41.19
CA ILE A 796 -28.25 30.19 -41.19
C ILE A 796 -29.29 29.10 -41.39
N THR A 797 -30.33 29.10 -40.56
CA THR A 797 -31.47 28.20 -40.72
C THR A 797 -32.66 29.00 -41.20
N LEU A 798 -33.18 28.64 -42.37
CA LEU A 798 -34.38 29.23 -42.97
C LEU A 798 -35.52 28.23 -42.85
N ASP A 799 -36.70 28.66 -42.43
CA ASP A 799 -37.90 27.84 -42.52
C ASP A 799 -38.50 27.95 -43.93
N ASN A 800 -38.66 26.82 -44.61
CA ASN A 800 -39.35 26.72 -45.89
C ASN A 800 -40.62 25.87 -45.71
N ASN A 801 -41.73 26.54 -45.37
CA ASN A 801 -43.04 25.91 -45.17
C ASN A 801 -43.03 24.73 -44.18
N GLY A 802 -42.42 24.94 -43.00
CA GLY A 802 -42.34 23.95 -41.92
C GLY A 802 -41.19 22.97 -42.06
N SER A 803 -40.34 23.11 -43.09
CA SER A 803 -39.09 22.37 -43.25
C SER A 803 -37.90 23.30 -43.07
N ALA A 804 -37.17 23.13 -41.97
CA ALA A 804 -35.97 23.90 -41.70
C ALA A 804 -34.83 23.50 -42.66
N LEU A 805 -34.32 24.48 -43.40
CA LEU A 805 -33.13 24.37 -44.24
C LEU A 805 -31.97 25.11 -43.57
N THR A 806 -31.00 24.37 -43.04
CA THR A 806 -29.76 24.96 -42.52
C THR A 806 -28.69 24.99 -43.60
N VAL A 807 -28.16 26.17 -43.86
CA VAL A 807 -27.02 26.40 -44.75
C VAL A 807 -25.83 26.80 -43.90
N THR A 808 -24.79 25.97 -43.92
CA THR A 808 -23.53 26.23 -43.21
C THR A 808 -22.43 26.59 -44.21
N THR A 809 -21.64 27.61 -43.91
CA THR A 809 -20.49 27.98 -44.73
C THR A 809 -19.42 26.89 -44.66
N ALA A 810 -18.56 26.85 -45.68
CA ALA A 810 -17.27 26.17 -45.53
C ALA A 810 -16.47 26.79 -44.38
N ALA A 811 -15.46 26.06 -43.90
CA ALA A 811 -14.51 26.61 -42.94
C ALA A 811 -13.90 27.89 -43.52
N LEU A 812 -13.98 28.98 -42.76
CA LEU A 812 -13.53 30.29 -43.18
C LEU A 812 -12.00 30.25 -43.26
N SER A 813 -11.45 30.54 -44.44
CA SER A 813 -10.03 30.85 -44.59
C SER A 813 -9.86 32.36 -44.38
N VAL A 814 -8.84 32.76 -43.63
CA VAL A 814 -8.49 34.19 -43.41
C VAL A 814 -8.10 34.87 -44.71
#